data_AF-A0A9D9CPV2-F1
#
_entry.id   AF-A0A9D9CPV2-F1
#
_cell.length_a   1.000
_cell.length_b   1.000
_cell.length_c   1.000
_cell.angle_alpha   90.00
_cell.angle_beta   90.00
_cell.angle_gamma   90.00
#
_symmetry.space_group_name_H-M   'P 1'
#
loop_
_entity.id
_entity.type
_entity.pdbx_description
1 polymer ?
#
loop_
_entity_poly.entity_id
_entity_poly.type
_entity_poly.pdbx_seq_one_letter_code
_entity_poly.pdbx_strand_id
1 'polypeptide(L)'
;MNTLKRFTRIYPLSKTLRFELKPVGKTMDNILTSGLIEQDQHRDESYRLVKKIIDEYHKAFIEDVLSNFKLHYEDDGKKDSLVEFYTYYMCKSKDEVHKSQFESIQKNLRKQIAGAFSVDDRFKRIDKEDLIKNDLLGFVKNVEDGKLIEEFRNFTTYFTGFHQNRKNMYSDEDKSTAIAYRLIHENLPRFIDNMMAFSKIAASPVAEQFKILYADFAEYLNVAEISEMFKLDYYNVVLTQKQIDVYNAILGGKTVEEDNVKIKGLNEYVNLYNQQLKDKAARLPKLKPLYKQILSDRNAISWLPEQFKNDENVLEAIQKAYQEVYDRVLYPNIEGEHSLKELLQALPNYDIDKIYIRNDLQMTDISQKVFGHWGVISKALLEELKRNVPKKSKKETDEVYEERLRKVIKSQGSISVAQINSSVHTLNNETSNNLQKYFANLGAVDSDASQNENLYTQIENAYLEVKDLLNTPYPEDCNLAQDKANLDKIKNLLESLKALQHFVKPLLGDGTEAEKDDKFYGEFTALWKELDKITPLYNMVRNYMTRKPYSTEKIKLNFENSTLLNGWDVNKEQDNTSVILRRNGLYYLAIMNKKHNKVFNVKNMPSVGECYEKMEYKFFKDLTTMVPKCTTQLKEVKNHFTTNSDPYILKKDVYTSEFIITRDEFELYNLLYSGKKKFQVDYLRKTGEEKGYKEALVKWIKFCLRFLSQYKSTLVYDISSFYSESKIHSYASVDEFYKEINLCLYNISFRHVSVDYIDALVEDGKIYLFQIYNKDFSPYSKGTPNLHTLYWKMLFDERNLANVVYKLNGDAEVFFRKSSVKYEHPTHPANQPIANKNILNDKKQSTFTYDLVKDKRYTVDKFQFHVPITLNFKSTGNDNINQSVNEYIKETQDLHIIGIDRGERHLLYLTVIDLKGNIKEQYSLNDIINEYNGNEYKTNYHDLLAKREKERLESRQSWQTIENIKDLKEGYLSQVIHKISELIIKYNAIVALEDLNTGFMRGRQKVESSVYQKFEKMLIDKLNYLADKKKQPEEIGGILNAYQLTNKFDSFQKMGKQSGFLYYVPAWNTSKIDPVTGFVNLLDTRYENREKAKLFFSKFDIVRYNDNKGWFEFDFDYSNFTTKAEGTRTQWTLTTSGKRIMTFRDEKQNSQWVSKEVDLTTEFKNFFADYGVDMGCNLKDEILQQDSSEFFKGLFGLLKLTLQMRNSITG
;
A
#
# COMPACT_ATOMS: atom_id res chain seq x y z
N MET A 1 11.88 -39.43 -15.43
CA MET A 1 10.94 -38.59 -16.20
C MET A 1 10.84 -37.25 -15.49
N ASN A 2 10.97 -36.10 -16.17
CA ASN A 2 10.89 -34.79 -15.49
C ASN A 2 9.45 -34.56 -15.00
N THR A 3 9.22 -34.81 -13.71
CA THR A 3 7.90 -34.83 -13.06
C THR A 3 7.19 -33.47 -13.06
N LEU A 4 7.95 -32.37 -13.23
CA LEU A 4 7.42 -31.01 -13.32
C LEU A 4 6.73 -30.69 -14.66
N LYS A 5 6.84 -31.56 -15.68
CA LYS A 5 6.18 -31.38 -16.99
C LYS A 5 4.67 -31.14 -16.86
N ARG A 6 4.03 -31.79 -15.89
CA ARG A 6 2.59 -31.70 -15.62
C ARG A 6 2.13 -30.28 -15.23
N PHE A 7 3.06 -29.41 -14.85
CA PHE A 7 2.79 -28.03 -14.45
C PHE A 7 3.11 -27.02 -15.55
N THR A 8 2.72 -27.32 -16.79
CA THR A 8 2.86 -26.41 -17.95
C THR A 8 1.52 -26.32 -18.66
N ARG A 9 1.22 -25.19 -19.30
CA ARG A 9 -0.02 -24.97 -20.09
C ARG A 9 -1.33 -25.28 -19.32
N ILE A 10 -1.40 -24.92 -18.03
CA ILE A 10 -2.55 -25.16 -17.16
C ILE A 10 -3.63 -24.08 -17.37
N TYR A 11 -3.27 -22.80 -17.21
CA TYR A 11 -4.23 -21.69 -17.27
C TYR A 11 -3.66 -20.45 -17.97
N PRO A 12 -4.50 -19.62 -18.62
CA PRO A 12 -4.07 -18.44 -19.36
C PRO A 12 -3.75 -17.24 -18.45
N LEU A 13 -2.83 -16.38 -18.89
CA LEU A 13 -2.41 -15.17 -18.18
C LEU A 13 -2.25 -13.97 -19.12
N SER A 14 -2.77 -12.81 -18.73
CA SER A 14 -2.56 -11.57 -19.49
C SER A 14 -1.30 -10.83 -19.02
N LYS A 15 -0.53 -10.29 -19.96
CA LYS A 15 0.60 -9.38 -19.68
C LYS A 15 0.59 -8.20 -20.66
N THR A 16 1.17 -7.07 -20.25
CA THR A 16 1.36 -5.90 -21.13
C THR A 16 2.85 -5.72 -21.42
N LEU A 17 3.21 -5.76 -22.70
CA LEU A 17 4.54 -5.44 -23.17
C LEU A 17 4.65 -3.93 -23.43
N ARG A 18 5.85 -3.36 -23.22
CA ARG A 18 6.09 -1.91 -23.33
C ARG A 18 7.32 -1.66 -24.18
N PHE A 19 7.19 -0.77 -25.15
CA PHE A 19 8.24 -0.40 -26.10
C PHE A 19 8.33 1.12 -26.25
N GLU A 20 9.49 1.60 -26.68
CA GLU A 20 9.62 2.92 -27.30
C GLU A 20 9.11 2.86 -28.73
N LEU A 21 8.46 3.92 -29.21
CA LEU A 21 8.15 4.11 -30.61
C LEU A 21 9.09 5.17 -31.19
N LYS A 22 9.88 4.80 -32.20
CA LYS A 22 10.77 5.75 -32.90
C LYS A 22 10.13 6.15 -34.23
N PRO A 23 9.81 7.44 -34.45
CA PRO A 23 9.25 7.88 -35.73
C PRO A 23 10.24 7.61 -36.87
N VAL A 24 9.74 7.22 -38.05
CA VAL A 24 10.52 6.88 -39.24
C VAL A 24 10.18 7.86 -40.37
N GLY A 25 11.18 8.30 -41.14
CA GLY A 25 11.00 9.27 -42.23
C GLY A 25 10.40 10.59 -41.74
N LYS A 26 9.48 11.17 -42.53
CA LYS A 26 8.76 12.41 -42.20
C LYS A 26 7.67 12.27 -41.14
N THR A 27 7.56 11.13 -40.46
CA THR A 27 6.52 10.89 -39.45
C THR A 27 6.48 11.96 -38.35
N MET A 28 7.64 12.35 -37.81
CA MET A 28 7.69 13.36 -36.74
C MET A 28 7.28 14.74 -37.25
N ASP A 29 7.79 15.15 -38.41
CA ASP A 29 7.48 16.45 -39.03
C ASP A 29 5.99 16.57 -39.33
N ASN A 30 5.38 15.51 -39.85
CA ASN A 30 3.95 15.44 -40.15
C ASN A 30 3.09 15.49 -38.86
N ILE A 31 3.54 14.88 -37.76
CA ILE A 31 2.86 14.96 -36.46
C ILE A 31 2.91 16.39 -35.90
N LEU A 32 4.08 17.03 -35.94
CA LEU A 32 4.28 18.40 -35.47
C LEU A 32 3.47 19.40 -36.29
N THR A 33 3.49 19.28 -37.62
CA THR A 33 2.74 20.18 -38.52
C THR A 33 1.23 20.01 -38.36
N SER A 34 0.77 18.82 -37.98
CA SER A 34 -0.65 18.55 -37.74
C SER A 34 -1.15 19.03 -36.37
N GLY A 35 -0.26 19.38 -35.43
CA GLY A 35 -0.62 19.81 -34.07
C GLY A 35 -1.25 18.70 -33.21
N LEU A 36 -1.00 17.43 -33.52
CA LEU A 36 -1.69 16.29 -32.89
C LEU A 36 -1.33 16.13 -31.41
N ILE A 37 -0.09 16.44 -31.04
CA ILE A 37 0.40 16.29 -29.67
C ILE A 37 -0.26 17.33 -28.77
N GLU A 38 -0.35 18.58 -29.23
CA GLU A 38 -0.99 19.70 -28.53
C GLU A 38 -2.49 19.43 -28.35
N GLN A 39 -3.16 18.93 -29.40
CA GLN A 39 -4.57 18.55 -29.31
C GLN A 39 -4.82 17.42 -28.30
N ASP A 40 -4.01 16.37 -28.30
CA ASP A 40 -4.16 15.26 -27.34
C ASP A 40 -3.74 15.67 -25.92
N GLN A 41 -2.82 16.64 -25.77
CA GLN A 41 -2.50 17.24 -24.47
C GLN A 41 -3.70 18.04 -23.91
N HIS A 42 -4.27 18.95 -24.70
CA HIS A 42 -5.48 19.69 -24.32
C HIS A 42 -6.61 18.71 -23.93
N ARG A 43 -6.79 17.64 -24.72
CA ARG A 43 -7.79 16.61 -24.43
C ARG A 43 -7.51 15.86 -23.11
N ASP A 44 -6.27 15.53 -22.79
CA ASP A 44 -5.94 14.89 -21.51
C ASP A 44 -6.20 15.83 -20.32
N GLU A 45 -5.89 17.12 -20.48
CA GLU A 45 -6.18 18.17 -19.49
C GLU A 45 -7.69 18.33 -19.26
N SER A 46 -8.48 18.54 -20.33
CA SER A 46 -9.94 18.57 -20.26
C SER A 46 -10.52 17.27 -19.68
N TYR A 47 -9.97 16.11 -20.05
CA TYR A 47 -10.41 14.81 -19.53
C TYR A 47 -10.23 14.69 -18.02
N ARG A 48 -9.13 15.23 -17.46
CA ARG A 48 -8.90 15.26 -16.00
C ARG A 48 -9.96 16.10 -15.29
N LEU A 49 -10.37 17.22 -15.87
CA LEU A 49 -11.40 18.09 -15.32
C LEU A 49 -12.79 17.44 -15.42
N VAL A 50 -13.15 16.90 -16.59
CA VAL A 50 -14.45 16.24 -16.79
C VAL A 50 -14.61 15.00 -15.91
N LYS A 51 -13.54 14.24 -15.64
CA LYS A 51 -13.59 13.16 -14.63
C LYS A 51 -13.98 13.66 -13.24
N LYS A 52 -13.51 14.84 -12.81
CA LYS A 52 -13.91 15.42 -11.53
C LYS A 52 -15.40 15.76 -11.54
N ILE A 53 -15.90 16.33 -12.64
CA ILE A 53 -17.34 16.63 -12.79
C ILE A 53 -18.18 15.35 -12.74
N ILE A 54 -17.76 14.29 -13.45
CA ILE A 54 -18.41 12.97 -13.38
C ILE A 54 -18.38 12.43 -11.94
N ASP A 55 -17.28 12.61 -11.22
CA ASP A 55 -17.16 12.18 -9.83
C ASP A 55 -18.11 12.95 -8.91
N GLU A 56 -18.25 14.27 -9.08
CA GLU A 56 -19.24 15.06 -8.35
C GLU A 56 -20.68 14.58 -8.64
N TYR A 57 -21.00 14.27 -9.89
CA TYR A 57 -22.29 13.70 -10.25
C TYR A 57 -22.52 12.36 -9.55
N HIS A 58 -21.54 11.45 -9.58
CA HIS A 58 -21.63 10.17 -8.88
C HIS A 58 -21.76 10.35 -7.35
N LYS A 59 -21.04 11.29 -6.73
CA LYS A 59 -21.14 11.58 -5.29
C LYS A 59 -22.55 12.07 -4.94
N ALA A 60 -23.09 13.01 -5.70
CA ALA A 60 -24.45 13.52 -5.51
C ALA A 60 -25.49 12.42 -5.66
N PHE A 61 -25.36 11.57 -6.69
CA PHE A 61 -26.22 10.42 -6.91
C PHE A 61 -26.15 9.40 -5.75
N ILE A 62 -24.94 9.12 -5.25
CA ILE A 62 -24.74 8.18 -4.13
C ILE A 62 -25.37 8.71 -2.85
N GLU A 63 -25.15 9.99 -2.53
CA GLU A 63 -25.71 10.63 -1.34
C GLU A 63 -27.25 10.57 -1.39
N ASP A 64 -27.85 10.95 -2.52
CA ASP A 64 -29.30 11.00 -2.72
C ASP A 64 -29.99 9.62 -2.61
N VAL A 65 -29.41 8.57 -3.22
CA VAL A 65 -29.96 7.22 -3.12
C VAL A 65 -29.80 6.67 -1.69
N LEU A 66 -28.63 6.83 -1.08
CA LEU A 66 -28.36 6.25 0.24
C LEU A 66 -29.05 7.01 1.39
N SER A 67 -29.30 8.31 1.26
CA SER A 67 -30.03 9.07 2.28
C SER A 67 -31.48 8.62 2.44
N ASN A 68 -32.08 8.10 1.36
CA ASN A 68 -33.46 7.63 1.32
C ASN A 68 -33.58 6.10 1.46
N PHE A 69 -32.45 5.39 1.54
CA PHE A 69 -32.40 3.94 1.64
C PHE A 69 -32.26 3.48 3.09
N LYS A 70 -32.91 2.37 3.43
CA LYS A 70 -32.76 1.68 4.72
C LYS A 70 -32.57 0.19 4.47
N LEU A 71 -31.58 -0.40 5.12
CA LEU A 71 -31.41 -1.84 5.22
C LEU A 71 -32.55 -2.43 6.05
N HIS A 72 -32.98 -3.63 5.65
CA HIS A 72 -33.95 -4.40 6.41
C HIS A 72 -33.44 -4.66 7.83
N TYR A 73 -34.26 -4.35 8.84
CA TYR A 73 -33.85 -4.41 10.24
C TYR A 73 -34.22 -5.74 10.90
N GLU A 74 -35.47 -6.20 10.73
CA GLU A 74 -36.06 -7.30 11.51
C GLU A 74 -35.62 -8.68 11.02
N ASP A 75 -35.47 -9.63 11.94
CA ASP A 75 -35.20 -11.04 11.60
C ASP A 75 -36.51 -11.73 11.22
N ASP A 76 -36.73 -11.91 9.92
CA ASP A 76 -37.84 -12.66 9.35
C ASP A 76 -37.39 -14.02 8.76
N GLY A 77 -36.17 -14.46 9.06
CA GLY A 77 -35.57 -15.71 8.59
C GLY A 77 -35.15 -15.73 7.11
N LYS A 78 -35.21 -14.60 6.39
CA LYS A 78 -34.81 -14.52 4.98
C LYS A 78 -33.30 -14.32 4.76
N LYS A 79 -32.51 -14.23 5.84
CA LYS A 79 -31.06 -14.02 5.81
C LYS A 79 -30.72 -12.72 5.11
N ASP A 80 -31.41 -11.64 5.43
CA ASP A 80 -31.24 -10.35 4.77
C ASP A 80 -31.42 -9.14 5.68
N SER A 81 -31.37 -9.33 7.00
CA SER A 81 -31.57 -8.26 7.99
C SER A 81 -30.31 -7.89 8.78
N LEU A 82 -30.33 -6.69 9.38
CA LEU A 82 -29.31 -6.24 10.32
C LEU A 82 -29.27 -7.08 11.60
N VAL A 83 -30.43 -7.51 12.11
CA VAL A 83 -30.51 -8.35 13.32
C VAL A 83 -29.90 -9.73 13.08
N GLU A 84 -30.15 -10.36 11.92
CA GLU A 84 -29.50 -11.61 11.55
C GLU A 84 -27.98 -11.44 11.43
N PHE A 85 -27.52 -10.36 10.77
CA PHE A 85 -26.08 -10.08 10.68
C PHE A 85 -25.45 -9.94 12.07
N TYR A 86 -26.05 -9.14 12.95
CA TYR A 86 -25.57 -8.93 14.31
C TYR A 86 -25.48 -10.26 15.07
N THR A 87 -26.53 -11.08 15.00
CA THR A 87 -26.60 -12.38 15.68
C THR A 87 -25.48 -13.32 15.23
N TYR A 88 -25.27 -13.45 13.91
CA TYR A 88 -24.22 -14.31 13.37
C TYR A 88 -22.81 -13.76 13.60
N TYR A 89 -22.64 -12.44 13.56
CA TYR A 89 -21.36 -11.78 13.84
C TYR A 89 -20.94 -11.94 15.31
N MET A 90 -21.90 -11.90 16.22
CA MET A 90 -21.67 -12.08 17.65
C MET A 90 -21.48 -13.54 18.05
N CYS A 91 -22.03 -14.48 17.28
CA CYS A 91 -21.82 -15.90 17.45
C CYS A 91 -20.37 -16.27 17.08
N LYS A 92 -19.58 -16.73 18.06
CA LYS A 92 -18.17 -17.12 17.85
C LYS A 92 -17.98 -18.51 17.24
N SER A 93 -19.03 -19.14 16.69
CA SER A 93 -18.91 -20.44 16.02
C SER A 93 -18.03 -20.32 14.77
N LYS A 94 -17.26 -21.37 14.49
CA LYS A 94 -16.36 -21.46 13.33
C LYS A 94 -16.67 -22.67 12.44
N ASP A 95 -17.83 -23.30 12.61
CA ASP A 95 -18.22 -24.38 11.72
C ASP A 95 -18.56 -23.86 10.30
N GLU A 96 -18.46 -24.74 9.31
CA GLU A 96 -18.68 -24.40 7.90
C GLU A 96 -20.13 -23.98 7.61
N VAL A 97 -21.10 -24.46 8.40
CA VAL A 97 -22.52 -24.13 8.23
C VAL A 97 -22.77 -22.68 8.61
N HIS A 98 -22.27 -22.26 9.78
CA HIS A 98 -22.30 -20.88 10.28
C HIS A 98 -21.64 -19.92 9.30
N LYS A 99 -20.46 -20.29 8.79
CA LYS A 99 -19.72 -19.49 7.81
C LYS A 99 -20.52 -19.30 6.52
N SER A 100 -21.05 -20.39 5.96
CA SER A 100 -21.88 -20.34 4.74
C SER A 100 -23.15 -19.51 4.92
N GLN A 101 -23.82 -19.62 6.08
CA GLN A 101 -25.00 -18.83 6.41
C GLN A 101 -24.66 -17.34 6.55
N PHE A 102 -23.56 -17.00 7.24
CA PHE A 102 -23.11 -15.62 7.38
C PHE A 102 -22.74 -15.01 6.01
N GLU A 103 -22.03 -15.75 5.16
CA GLU A 103 -21.72 -15.32 3.79
C GLU A 103 -23.00 -15.05 2.98
N SER A 104 -24.06 -15.84 3.19
CA SER A 104 -25.38 -15.62 2.57
C SER A 104 -26.03 -14.32 3.06
N ILE A 105 -26.03 -14.06 4.37
CA ILE A 105 -26.57 -12.82 4.95
C ILE A 105 -25.84 -11.60 4.38
N GLN A 106 -24.50 -11.64 4.39
CA GLN A 106 -23.67 -10.59 3.81
C GLN A 106 -24.01 -10.35 2.34
N LYS A 107 -24.18 -11.41 1.55
CA LYS A 107 -24.53 -11.31 0.14
C LYS A 107 -25.90 -10.66 -0.07
N ASN A 108 -26.91 -11.04 0.71
CA ASN A 108 -28.26 -10.50 0.57
C ASN A 108 -28.34 -9.02 0.97
N LEU A 109 -27.68 -8.62 2.07
CA LEU A 109 -27.58 -7.20 2.45
C LEU A 109 -26.86 -6.37 1.36
N ARG A 110 -25.80 -6.91 0.74
CA ARG A 110 -25.14 -6.23 -0.39
C ARG A 110 -26.07 -6.07 -1.59
N LYS A 111 -26.90 -7.07 -1.87
CA LYS A 111 -27.90 -7.01 -2.95
C LYS A 111 -28.97 -5.96 -2.70
N GLN A 112 -29.42 -5.76 -1.45
CA GLN A 112 -30.37 -4.68 -1.14
C GLN A 112 -29.78 -3.31 -1.51
N ILE A 113 -28.52 -3.05 -1.12
CA ILE A 113 -27.82 -1.79 -1.44
C ILE A 113 -27.65 -1.62 -2.95
N ALA A 114 -27.15 -2.64 -3.65
CA ALA A 114 -26.98 -2.58 -5.11
C ALA A 114 -28.32 -2.44 -5.85
N GLY A 115 -29.38 -3.07 -5.32
CA GLY A 115 -30.74 -2.95 -5.80
C GLY A 115 -31.29 -1.54 -5.68
N ALA A 116 -31.01 -0.83 -4.58
CA ALA A 116 -31.42 0.56 -4.38
C ALA A 116 -30.92 1.49 -5.49
N PHE A 117 -29.67 1.32 -5.94
CA PHE A 117 -29.14 2.07 -7.08
C PHE A 117 -29.78 1.66 -8.41
N SER A 118 -30.04 0.36 -8.60
CA SER A 118 -30.48 -0.20 -9.88
C SER A 118 -31.92 0.19 -10.25
N VAL A 119 -32.75 0.54 -9.28
CA VAL A 119 -34.14 0.97 -9.48
C VAL A 119 -34.21 2.42 -10.01
N ASP A 120 -33.23 3.25 -9.70
CA ASP A 120 -33.19 4.64 -10.14
C ASP A 120 -32.88 4.76 -11.64
N ASP A 121 -33.67 5.53 -12.38
CA ASP A 121 -33.52 5.67 -13.83
C ASP A 121 -32.18 6.30 -14.26
N ARG A 122 -31.57 7.14 -13.42
CA ARG A 122 -30.24 7.73 -13.69
C ARG A 122 -29.17 6.64 -13.80
N PHE A 123 -29.31 5.55 -13.05
CA PHE A 123 -28.34 4.45 -13.06
C PHE A 123 -28.22 3.76 -14.43
N LYS A 124 -29.32 3.71 -15.20
CA LYS A 124 -29.33 3.11 -16.55
C LYS A 124 -28.42 3.87 -17.53
N ARG A 125 -28.17 5.15 -17.28
CA ARG A 125 -27.37 6.05 -18.13
C ARG A 125 -25.99 6.39 -17.56
N ILE A 126 -25.74 6.08 -16.29
CA ILE A 126 -24.56 6.51 -15.52
C ILE A 126 -23.21 5.97 -16.06
N ASP A 127 -23.23 4.95 -16.91
CA ASP A 127 -22.04 4.38 -17.55
C ASP A 127 -22.10 4.45 -19.09
N LYS A 128 -22.98 5.32 -19.63
CA LYS A 128 -23.31 5.45 -21.05
C LYS A 128 -22.96 6.83 -21.60
N GLU A 129 -23.04 6.95 -22.93
CA GLU A 129 -22.85 8.23 -23.60
C GLU A 129 -23.85 9.31 -23.18
N ASP A 130 -25.05 8.92 -22.76
CA ASP A 130 -26.08 9.83 -22.26
C ASP A 130 -25.65 10.60 -21.00
N LEU A 131 -24.75 10.04 -20.19
CA LEU A 131 -24.20 10.75 -19.04
C LEU A 131 -23.50 12.04 -19.52
N ILE A 132 -22.61 11.91 -20.51
CA ILE A 132 -21.85 13.05 -21.06
C ILE A 132 -22.76 13.95 -21.91
N LYS A 133 -23.58 13.35 -22.77
CA LYS A 133 -24.38 14.08 -23.77
C LYS A 133 -25.57 14.83 -23.16
N ASN A 134 -26.10 14.36 -22.02
CA ASN A 134 -27.34 14.87 -21.44
C ASN A 134 -27.20 15.15 -19.94
N ASP A 135 -26.95 14.12 -19.12
CA ASP A 135 -27.14 14.22 -17.67
C ASP A 135 -26.16 15.21 -17.00
N LEU A 136 -24.88 15.25 -17.43
CA LEU A 136 -23.90 16.18 -16.88
C LEU A 136 -24.18 17.64 -17.27
N LEU A 137 -24.66 17.89 -18.49
CA LEU A 137 -24.99 19.24 -18.95
C LEU A 137 -26.14 19.85 -18.13
N GLY A 138 -27.08 19.02 -17.66
CA GLY A 138 -28.14 19.44 -16.73
C GLY A 138 -27.68 19.55 -15.27
N PHE A 139 -26.54 18.95 -14.91
CA PHE A 139 -26.02 18.94 -13.54
C PHE A 139 -25.12 20.14 -13.23
N VAL A 140 -24.27 20.53 -14.19
CA VAL A 140 -23.34 21.66 -14.01
C VAL A 140 -24.09 22.99 -14.04
N LYS A 141 -23.63 23.94 -13.23
CA LYS A 141 -24.26 25.27 -13.09
C LYS A 141 -23.52 26.37 -13.84
N ASN A 142 -22.24 26.19 -14.12
CA ASN A 142 -21.41 27.19 -14.80
C ASN A 142 -21.27 26.86 -16.30
N VAL A 143 -20.99 27.90 -17.11
CA VAL A 143 -20.86 27.76 -18.56
C VAL A 143 -19.53 27.09 -18.95
N GLU A 144 -18.50 27.25 -18.14
CA GLU A 144 -17.16 26.73 -18.41
C GLU A 144 -17.12 25.20 -18.35
N ASP A 145 -17.71 24.58 -17.32
CA ASP A 145 -17.83 23.12 -17.22
C ASP A 145 -18.68 22.56 -18.36
N GLY A 146 -19.75 23.27 -18.76
CA GLY A 146 -20.56 22.92 -19.92
C GLY A 146 -19.76 22.86 -21.22
N LYS A 147 -18.87 23.84 -21.45
CA LYS A 147 -17.96 23.84 -22.61
C LYS A 147 -16.99 22.66 -22.56
N LEU A 148 -16.40 22.37 -21.39
CA LEU A 148 -15.48 21.23 -21.22
C LEU A 148 -16.16 19.89 -21.52
N ILE A 149 -17.41 19.70 -21.09
CA ILE A 149 -18.18 18.48 -21.36
C ILE A 149 -18.47 18.33 -22.86
N GLU A 150 -18.86 19.42 -23.53
CA GLU A 150 -19.18 19.43 -24.96
C GLU A 150 -17.99 19.01 -25.85
N GLU A 151 -16.74 19.28 -25.44
CA GLU A 151 -15.54 18.80 -26.15
C GLU A 151 -15.54 17.26 -26.33
N PHE A 152 -16.18 16.52 -25.42
CA PHE A 152 -16.25 15.06 -25.43
C PHE A 152 -17.53 14.49 -26.04
N ARG A 153 -18.44 15.30 -26.57
CA ARG A 153 -19.73 14.84 -27.12
C ARG A 153 -19.58 13.74 -28.18
N ASN A 154 -18.52 13.81 -28.98
CA ASN A 154 -18.17 12.83 -30.01
C ASN A 154 -17.01 11.88 -29.60
N PHE A 155 -16.56 11.96 -28.35
CA PHE A 155 -15.44 11.20 -27.78
C PHE A 155 -15.83 10.45 -26.49
N THR A 156 -17.11 10.11 -26.31
CA THR A 156 -17.61 9.44 -25.10
C THR A 156 -16.94 8.10 -24.81
N THR A 157 -16.50 7.37 -25.84
CA THR A 157 -15.74 6.12 -25.70
C THR A 157 -14.37 6.30 -25.02
N TYR A 158 -13.84 7.53 -24.97
CA TYR A 158 -12.63 7.85 -24.21
C TYR A 158 -12.80 7.60 -22.69
N PHE A 159 -14.05 7.58 -22.20
CA PHE A 159 -14.38 7.32 -20.80
C PHE A 159 -14.69 5.84 -20.49
N THR A 160 -14.66 4.91 -21.46
CA THR A 160 -15.10 3.52 -21.22
C THR A 160 -14.41 2.83 -20.04
N GLY A 161 -13.08 2.93 -19.94
CA GLY A 161 -12.34 2.37 -18.79
C GLY A 161 -12.70 3.05 -17.47
N PHE A 162 -12.96 4.36 -17.50
CA PHE A 162 -13.37 5.12 -16.33
C PHE A 162 -14.80 4.76 -15.89
N HIS A 163 -15.74 4.64 -16.83
CA HIS A 163 -17.10 4.16 -16.56
C HIS A 163 -17.10 2.75 -15.99
N GLN A 164 -16.24 1.85 -16.46
CA GLN A 164 -16.12 0.51 -15.86
C GLN A 164 -15.64 0.59 -14.40
N ASN A 165 -14.67 1.46 -14.11
CA ASN A 165 -14.21 1.69 -12.74
C ASN A 165 -15.32 2.23 -11.84
N ARG A 166 -16.15 3.15 -12.34
CA ARG A 166 -17.32 3.67 -11.62
C ARG A 166 -18.42 2.63 -11.45
N LYS A 167 -18.71 1.85 -12.48
CA LYS A 167 -19.68 0.74 -12.43
C LYS A 167 -19.34 -0.27 -11.35
N ASN A 168 -18.04 -0.59 -11.19
CA ASN A 168 -17.58 -1.51 -10.14
C ASN A 168 -17.92 -1.04 -8.72
N MET A 169 -18.17 0.26 -8.50
CA MET A 169 -18.59 0.80 -7.20
C MET A 169 -20.00 0.34 -6.80
N TYR A 170 -20.86 0.04 -7.77
CA TYR A 170 -22.27 -0.31 -7.56
C TYR A 170 -22.52 -1.83 -7.58
N SER A 171 -21.46 -2.64 -7.56
CA SER A 171 -21.57 -4.10 -7.61
C SER A 171 -22.07 -4.69 -6.27
N ASP A 172 -22.87 -5.75 -6.35
CA ASP A 172 -23.27 -6.59 -5.22
C ASP A 172 -22.22 -7.68 -4.87
N GLU A 173 -21.20 -7.83 -5.71
CA GLU A 173 -20.13 -8.80 -5.53
C GLU A 173 -19.24 -8.47 -4.33
N ASP A 174 -18.51 -9.48 -3.88
CA ASP A 174 -17.56 -9.38 -2.77
C ASP A 174 -16.25 -8.68 -3.21
N LYS A 175 -16.34 -7.38 -3.54
CA LYS A 175 -15.25 -6.56 -4.08
C LYS A 175 -15.04 -5.33 -3.22
N SER A 176 -13.81 -5.12 -2.74
CA SER A 176 -13.44 -3.99 -1.88
C SER A 176 -13.65 -2.59 -2.48
N THR A 177 -13.81 -2.50 -3.80
CA THR A 177 -14.13 -1.26 -4.51
C THR A 177 -15.61 -0.89 -4.47
N ALA A 178 -16.50 -1.79 -4.03
CA ALA A 178 -17.94 -1.61 -4.04
C ALA A 178 -18.47 -0.91 -2.78
N ILE A 179 -19.47 -0.04 -2.95
CA ILE A 179 -20.20 0.65 -1.88
C ILE A 179 -20.86 -0.37 -0.95
N ALA A 180 -21.51 -1.38 -1.52
CA ALA A 180 -22.15 -2.45 -0.77
C ALA A 180 -21.14 -3.23 0.09
N TYR A 181 -19.92 -3.46 -0.40
CA TYR A 181 -18.85 -4.08 0.39
C TYR A 181 -18.38 -3.16 1.53
N ARG A 182 -18.09 -1.88 1.25
CA ARG A 182 -17.71 -0.88 2.26
C ARG A 182 -18.71 -0.84 3.42
N LEU A 183 -20.01 -0.85 3.10
CA LEU A 183 -21.08 -0.83 4.09
C LEU A 183 -21.20 -2.16 4.84
N ILE A 184 -21.21 -3.31 4.17
CA ILE A 184 -21.54 -4.58 4.85
C ILE A 184 -20.32 -5.29 5.46
N HIS A 185 -19.17 -5.27 4.80
CA HIS A 185 -17.99 -6.01 5.25
C HIS A 185 -17.03 -5.18 6.09
N GLU A 186 -17.07 -3.86 5.99
CA GLU A 186 -16.12 -2.99 6.70
C GLU A 186 -16.80 -2.14 7.78
N ASN A 187 -17.80 -1.34 7.41
CA ASN A 187 -18.41 -0.38 8.33
C ASN A 187 -19.40 -1.04 9.32
N LEU A 188 -20.24 -1.99 8.89
CA LEU A 188 -21.20 -2.65 9.79
C LEU A 188 -20.52 -3.43 10.94
N PRO A 189 -19.49 -4.26 10.70
CA PRO A 189 -18.71 -4.88 11.78
C PRO A 189 -18.07 -3.85 12.73
N ARG A 190 -17.51 -2.76 12.19
CA ARG A 190 -16.91 -1.69 13.00
C ARG A 190 -17.95 -0.99 13.86
N PHE A 191 -19.14 -0.76 13.31
CA PHE A 191 -20.24 -0.15 14.03
C PHE A 191 -20.71 -1.06 15.18
N ILE A 192 -20.92 -2.36 14.92
CA ILE A 192 -21.28 -3.34 15.95
C ILE A 192 -20.21 -3.43 17.04
N ASP A 193 -18.93 -3.48 16.66
CA ASP A 193 -17.81 -3.41 17.61
C ASP A 193 -17.86 -2.16 18.49
N ASN A 194 -18.22 -1.02 17.90
CA ASN A 194 -18.37 0.23 18.64
C ASN A 194 -19.55 0.22 19.58
N MET A 195 -20.67 -0.42 19.23
CA MET A 195 -21.80 -0.60 20.15
C MET A 195 -21.35 -1.33 21.43
N MET A 196 -20.58 -2.41 21.27
CA MET A 196 -20.01 -3.17 22.38
C MET A 196 -18.98 -2.39 23.20
N ALA A 197 -18.16 -1.57 22.54
CA ALA A 197 -17.19 -0.73 23.23
C ALA A 197 -17.89 0.42 23.97
N PHE A 198 -18.90 1.03 23.34
CA PHE A 198 -19.68 2.13 23.91
C PHE A 198 -20.46 1.68 25.14
N SER A 199 -21.06 0.49 25.16
CA SER A 199 -21.77 -0.01 26.35
C SER A 199 -20.85 -0.07 27.59
N LYS A 200 -19.58 -0.44 27.41
CA LYS A 200 -18.57 -0.41 28.48
C LYS A 200 -18.19 1.01 28.91
N ILE A 201 -18.14 1.94 27.95
CA ILE A 201 -17.85 3.36 28.22
C ILE A 201 -19.02 4.02 28.96
N ALA A 202 -20.25 3.75 28.53
CA ALA A 202 -21.47 4.26 29.15
C ALA A 202 -21.67 3.73 30.58
N ALA A 203 -21.15 2.53 30.88
CA ALA A 203 -21.13 1.97 32.24
C ALA A 203 -19.97 2.50 33.12
N SER A 204 -19.26 3.55 32.68
CA SER A 204 -18.09 4.11 33.37
C SER A 204 -18.29 5.58 33.71
N PRO A 205 -17.43 6.20 34.56
CA PRO A 205 -17.49 7.62 34.87
C PRO A 205 -17.37 8.55 33.65
N VAL A 206 -16.86 8.05 32.51
CA VAL A 206 -16.81 8.82 31.25
C VAL A 206 -18.21 9.25 30.78
N ALA A 207 -19.27 8.55 31.18
CA ALA A 207 -20.65 8.89 30.84
C ALA A 207 -21.07 10.30 31.29
N GLU A 208 -20.46 10.85 32.33
CA GLU A 208 -20.72 12.23 32.79
C GLU A 208 -20.38 13.27 31.72
N GLN A 209 -19.42 12.96 30.83
CA GLN A 209 -18.98 13.85 29.76
C GLN A 209 -19.92 13.85 28.55
N PHE A 210 -20.90 12.94 28.48
CA PHE A 210 -21.80 12.82 27.32
C PHE A 210 -22.67 14.05 27.11
N LYS A 211 -23.05 14.76 28.18
CA LYS A 211 -23.83 16.01 28.08
C LYS A 211 -23.02 17.13 27.42
N ILE A 212 -21.75 17.25 27.78
CA ILE A 212 -20.82 18.23 27.21
C ILE A 212 -20.60 17.91 25.73
N LEU A 213 -20.29 16.65 25.44
CA LEU A 213 -20.11 16.17 24.06
C LEU A 213 -21.36 16.41 23.20
N TYR A 214 -22.57 16.20 23.74
CA TYR A 214 -23.81 16.48 23.01
C TYR A 214 -23.92 17.98 22.67
N ALA A 215 -23.69 18.85 23.65
CA ALA A 215 -23.76 20.30 23.45
C ALA A 215 -22.76 20.79 22.38
N ASP A 216 -21.52 20.30 22.42
CA ASP A 216 -20.45 20.68 21.49
C ASP A 216 -20.73 20.26 20.02
N PHE A 217 -21.60 19.29 19.81
CA PHE A 217 -21.95 18.72 18.51
C PHE A 217 -23.43 18.88 18.14
N ALA A 218 -24.23 19.61 18.93
CA ALA A 218 -25.68 19.66 18.80
C ALA A 218 -26.16 20.06 17.39
N GLU A 219 -25.44 20.95 16.71
CA GLU A 219 -25.73 21.40 15.34
C GLU A 219 -25.65 20.30 14.27
N TYR A 220 -24.95 19.19 14.56
CA TYR A 220 -24.76 18.07 13.63
C TYR A 220 -25.55 16.82 14.02
N LEU A 221 -26.15 16.80 15.21
CA LEU A 221 -26.83 15.63 15.76
C LEU A 221 -28.30 15.60 15.35
N ASN A 222 -28.75 14.41 14.95
CA ASN A 222 -30.16 14.10 14.69
C ASN A 222 -30.73 13.13 15.74
N VAL A 223 -30.19 13.16 16.96
CA VAL A 223 -30.54 12.26 18.09
C VAL A 223 -30.79 13.09 19.33
N ALA A 224 -31.58 12.58 20.27
CA ALA A 224 -31.80 13.25 21.55
C ALA A 224 -30.65 13.00 22.55
N GLU A 225 -29.97 11.87 22.40
CA GLU A 225 -28.85 11.48 23.25
C GLU A 225 -27.75 10.76 22.44
N ILE A 226 -26.50 10.90 22.87
CA ILE A 226 -25.34 10.21 22.26
C ILE A 226 -25.52 8.68 22.26
N SER A 227 -26.24 8.14 23.25
CA SER A 227 -26.51 6.70 23.39
C SER A 227 -27.26 6.11 22.18
N GLU A 228 -28.12 6.90 21.54
CA GLU A 228 -28.94 6.47 20.39
C GLU A 228 -28.08 6.15 19.17
N MET A 229 -26.93 6.82 19.02
CA MET A 229 -26.01 6.62 17.90
C MET A 229 -25.31 5.25 17.90
N PHE A 230 -25.38 4.53 19.02
CA PHE A 230 -24.75 3.22 19.22
C PHE A 230 -25.80 2.11 19.38
N LYS A 231 -26.98 2.30 18.77
CA LYS A 231 -27.99 1.25 18.57
C LYS A 231 -27.91 0.71 17.13
N LEU A 232 -28.29 -0.56 16.93
CA LEU A 232 -28.12 -1.25 15.65
C LEU A 232 -28.90 -0.57 14.51
N ASP A 233 -30.10 -0.09 14.80
CA ASP A 233 -30.98 0.62 13.86
C ASP A 233 -30.38 1.94 13.38
N TYR A 234 -29.58 2.62 14.22
CA TYR A 234 -28.86 3.82 13.84
C TYR A 234 -27.84 3.59 12.72
N TYR A 235 -27.47 2.34 12.43
CA TYR A 235 -26.60 2.04 11.30
C TYR A 235 -27.18 2.54 9.96
N ASN A 236 -28.51 2.59 9.82
CA ASN A 236 -29.17 3.15 8.65
C ASN A 236 -28.96 4.66 8.47
N VAL A 237 -28.53 5.37 9.50
CA VAL A 237 -28.18 6.80 9.41
C VAL A 237 -26.77 6.98 8.83
N VAL A 238 -25.83 6.11 9.19
CA VAL A 238 -24.39 6.24 8.83
C VAL A 238 -24.02 5.54 7.52
N LEU A 239 -24.95 5.47 6.56
CA LEU A 239 -24.68 4.92 5.22
C LEU A 239 -24.03 5.94 4.27
N THR A 240 -24.23 7.23 4.52
CA THR A 240 -23.69 8.33 3.68
C THR A 240 -22.41 8.93 4.24
N GLN A 241 -21.63 9.61 3.39
CA GLN A 241 -20.37 10.23 3.85
C GLN A 241 -20.63 11.30 4.91
N LYS A 242 -21.66 12.13 4.70
CA LYS A 242 -22.01 13.21 5.62
C LYS A 242 -22.22 12.69 7.04
N GLN A 243 -23.01 11.63 7.19
CA GLN A 243 -23.31 11.04 8.50
C GLN A 243 -22.12 10.25 9.08
N ILE A 244 -21.30 9.63 8.22
CA ILE A 244 -20.03 9.00 8.65
C ILE A 244 -19.07 10.03 9.24
N ASP A 245 -18.95 11.22 8.63
CA ASP A 245 -18.08 12.29 9.14
C ASP A 245 -18.57 12.80 10.50
N VAL A 246 -19.88 13.02 10.67
CA VAL A 246 -20.47 13.38 11.98
C VAL A 246 -20.17 12.32 13.03
N TYR A 247 -20.45 11.04 12.73
CA TYR A 247 -20.16 9.93 13.64
C TYR A 247 -18.67 9.90 14.04
N ASN A 248 -17.76 10.04 13.06
CA ASN A 248 -16.33 10.04 13.31
C ASN A 248 -15.84 11.27 14.09
N ALA A 249 -16.45 12.44 13.89
CA ALA A 249 -16.13 13.65 14.63
C ALA A 249 -16.52 13.53 16.11
N ILE A 250 -17.64 12.87 16.42
CA ILE A 250 -18.03 12.56 17.81
C ILE A 250 -17.01 11.62 18.46
N LEU A 251 -16.45 10.68 17.69
CA LEU A 251 -15.39 9.81 18.19
C LEU A 251 -14.06 10.54 18.40
N GLY A 252 -13.70 11.48 17.51
CA GLY A 252 -12.34 12.02 17.38
C GLY A 252 -12.14 13.51 17.73
N GLY A 253 -13.21 14.25 17.95
CA GLY A 253 -13.22 15.70 18.19
C GLY A 253 -13.30 16.55 16.91
N LYS A 254 -13.45 17.87 17.09
CA LYS A 254 -13.35 18.89 16.02
C LYS A 254 -12.47 20.06 16.47
N THR A 255 -11.87 20.78 15.52
CA THR A 255 -11.12 22.02 15.79
C THR A 255 -11.92 23.20 15.26
N VAL A 256 -12.15 24.20 16.10
CA VAL A 256 -12.87 25.44 15.74
C VAL A 256 -11.88 26.53 15.32
N GLU A 257 -12.34 27.45 14.45
CA GLU A 257 -11.53 28.53 13.87
C GLU A 257 -11.09 29.57 14.91
N GLU A 258 -11.98 29.93 15.84
CA GLU A 258 -11.65 30.83 16.95
C GLU A 258 -10.73 30.12 17.96
N ASP A 259 -9.52 30.66 18.13
CA ASP A 259 -8.50 30.27 19.12
C ASP A 259 -7.84 28.88 18.97
N ASN A 260 -7.99 28.18 17.83
CA ASN A 260 -7.42 26.84 17.61
C ASN A 260 -7.81 25.81 18.70
N VAL A 261 -8.95 26.02 19.37
CA VAL A 261 -9.38 25.17 20.47
C VAL A 261 -9.89 23.84 19.91
N LYS A 262 -9.32 22.74 20.42
CA LYS A 262 -9.77 21.39 20.07
C LYS A 262 -10.89 20.95 21.00
N ILE A 263 -12.08 20.78 20.44
CA ILE A 263 -13.21 20.11 21.08
C ILE A 263 -12.92 18.60 21.10
N LYS A 264 -13.04 17.99 22.27
CA LYS A 264 -12.67 16.59 22.51
C LYS A 264 -13.76 15.63 22.02
N GLY A 265 -13.34 14.53 21.40
CA GLY A 265 -14.23 13.40 21.10
C GLY A 265 -14.25 12.32 22.20
N LEU A 266 -15.15 11.34 22.07
CA LEU A 266 -15.26 10.19 23.01
C LEU A 266 -13.94 9.47 23.23
N ASN A 267 -13.15 9.23 22.17
CA ASN A 267 -11.89 8.52 22.30
C ASN A 267 -10.85 9.30 23.11
N GLU A 268 -10.94 10.63 23.15
CA GLU A 268 -10.05 11.47 23.94
C GLU A 268 -10.43 11.41 25.41
N TYR A 269 -11.73 11.49 25.75
CA TYR A 269 -12.21 11.26 27.11
C TYR A 269 -11.83 9.86 27.63
N VAL A 270 -12.03 8.81 26.81
CA VAL A 270 -11.60 7.44 27.13
C VAL A 270 -10.09 7.35 27.34
N ASN A 271 -9.30 8.04 26.51
CA ASN A 271 -7.85 8.05 26.63
C ASN A 271 -7.38 8.72 27.92
N LEU A 272 -7.98 9.86 28.29
CA LEU A 272 -7.70 10.58 29.53
C LEU A 272 -8.04 9.73 30.75
N TYR A 273 -9.22 9.09 30.75
CA TYR A 273 -9.61 8.14 31.81
C TYR A 273 -8.62 6.97 31.92
N ASN A 274 -8.27 6.34 30.80
CA ASN A 274 -7.35 5.21 30.78
C ASN A 274 -5.92 5.56 31.23
N GLN A 275 -5.48 6.81 31.07
CA GLN A 275 -4.17 7.27 31.55
C GLN A 275 -4.09 7.36 33.08
N GLN A 276 -5.23 7.51 33.76
CA GLN A 276 -5.30 7.54 35.22
C GLN A 276 -5.24 6.13 35.83
N LEU A 277 -5.52 5.09 35.02
CA LEU A 277 -5.54 3.69 35.45
C LEU A 277 -4.18 2.99 35.29
N LYS A 278 -3.68 2.45 36.41
CA LYS A 278 -2.47 1.61 36.46
C LYS A 278 -2.71 0.22 35.88
N ASP A 279 -3.84 -0.40 36.22
CA ASP A 279 -4.21 -1.70 35.69
C ASP A 279 -4.65 -1.57 34.23
N LYS A 280 -3.96 -2.29 33.34
CA LYS A 280 -4.27 -2.32 31.92
C LYS A 280 -5.52 -3.12 31.61
N ALA A 281 -5.88 -4.10 32.44
CA ALA A 281 -7.09 -4.91 32.24
C ALA A 281 -8.37 -4.11 32.52
N ALA A 282 -8.30 -3.15 33.44
CA ALA A 282 -9.39 -2.22 33.76
C ALA A 282 -9.59 -1.09 32.73
N ARG A 283 -8.73 -0.99 31.70
CA ARG A 283 -8.82 0.07 30.69
C ARG A 283 -10.01 -0.14 29.75
N LEU A 284 -10.70 0.96 29.46
CA LEU A 284 -11.80 0.99 28.51
C LEU A 284 -11.29 0.84 27.06
N PRO A 285 -12.04 0.15 26.20
CA PRO A 285 -11.72 0.08 24.77
C PRO A 285 -11.90 1.43 24.08
N LYS A 286 -11.14 1.68 23.01
CA LYS A 286 -11.36 2.81 22.10
C LYS A 286 -12.36 2.44 21.01
N LEU A 287 -13.18 3.41 20.62
CA LEU A 287 -14.11 3.34 19.50
C LEU A 287 -13.35 3.49 18.18
N LYS A 288 -13.74 2.72 17.17
CA LYS A 288 -13.10 2.65 15.86
C LYS A 288 -13.84 3.58 14.89
N PRO A 289 -13.17 4.54 14.22
CA PRO A 289 -13.84 5.31 13.18
C PRO A 289 -14.32 4.41 12.05
N LEU A 290 -15.46 4.77 11.47
CA LEU A 290 -15.98 4.17 10.24
C LEU A 290 -15.11 4.62 9.07
N TYR A 291 -14.91 3.75 8.09
CA TYR A 291 -14.24 4.14 6.87
C TYR A 291 -15.14 5.08 6.07
N LYS A 292 -14.50 6.04 5.37
CA LYS A 292 -15.19 6.92 4.43
C LYS A 292 -15.99 6.12 3.41
N GLN A 293 -17.04 6.68 2.84
CA GLN A 293 -17.75 6.08 1.72
C GLN A 293 -16.85 6.00 0.47
N ILE A 294 -17.20 5.15 -0.50
CA ILE A 294 -16.52 5.08 -1.78
C ILE A 294 -16.74 6.40 -2.54
N LEU A 295 -15.68 6.88 -3.22
CA LEU A 295 -15.64 8.11 -4.02
C LEU A 295 -15.74 9.43 -3.25
N SER A 296 -16.14 9.43 -1.97
CA SER A 296 -16.34 10.66 -1.22
C SER A 296 -15.04 11.38 -0.81
N ASP A 297 -15.13 12.71 -0.77
CA ASP A 297 -14.19 13.58 -0.08
C ASP A 297 -14.55 13.67 1.39
N ARG A 298 -13.57 14.00 2.25
CA ARG A 298 -13.87 14.30 3.66
C ARG A 298 -14.37 15.73 3.73
N ASN A 299 -15.59 15.92 4.23
CA ASN A 299 -16.00 17.26 4.64
C ASN A 299 -15.33 17.53 5.99
N ALA A 300 -14.38 18.46 6.01
CA ALA A 300 -13.67 18.77 7.24
C ALA A 300 -14.65 19.46 8.21
N ILE A 301 -15.17 18.70 9.17
CA ILE A 301 -15.90 19.26 10.33
C ILE A 301 -14.96 20.10 11.20
N SER A 302 -13.64 19.85 11.09
CA SER A 302 -12.61 20.73 11.65
C SER A 302 -12.19 21.79 10.64
N TRP A 303 -11.95 23.00 11.12
CA TRP A 303 -11.32 24.04 10.31
C TRP A 303 -9.93 23.62 9.80
N LEU A 304 -9.58 24.02 8.58
CA LEU A 304 -8.28 23.81 7.96
C LEU A 304 -7.77 25.16 7.42
N PRO A 305 -6.47 25.48 7.59
CA PRO A 305 -5.92 26.72 7.07
C PRO A 305 -5.95 26.76 5.54
N GLU A 306 -6.06 27.98 4.98
CA GLU A 306 -5.97 28.21 3.54
C GLU A 306 -4.62 27.74 2.97
N GLN A 307 -4.63 27.36 1.68
CA GLN A 307 -3.43 26.88 1.00
C GLN A 307 -2.87 27.94 0.06
N PHE A 308 -1.54 28.10 0.05
CA PHE A 308 -0.87 28.94 -0.94
C PHE A 308 -1.05 28.41 -2.38
N LYS A 309 -1.12 29.35 -3.32
CA LYS A 309 -1.40 29.09 -4.75
C LYS A 309 -0.12 29.00 -5.58
N ASN A 310 0.85 29.88 -5.34
CA ASN A 310 2.11 29.98 -6.08
C ASN A 310 3.29 30.33 -5.13
N ASP A 311 4.51 30.28 -5.67
CA ASP A 311 5.76 30.49 -4.91
C ASP A 311 5.87 31.94 -4.41
N GLU A 312 5.43 32.92 -5.21
CA GLU A 312 5.46 34.34 -4.86
C GLU A 312 4.61 34.64 -3.61
N ASN A 313 3.38 34.11 -3.53
CA ASN A 313 2.52 34.29 -2.36
C ASN A 313 3.15 33.70 -1.08
N VAL A 314 4.02 32.70 -1.20
CA VAL A 314 4.75 32.17 -0.04
C VAL A 314 5.81 33.15 0.42
N LEU A 315 6.62 33.66 -0.50
CA LEU A 315 7.69 34.62 -0.20
C LEU A 315 7.13 35.92 0.40
N GLU A 316 6.08 36.48 -0.22
CA GLU A 316 5.37 37.66 0.28
C GLU A 316 4.83 37.46 1.71
N ALA A 317 4.20 36.31 1.97
CA ALA A 317 3.65 36.01 3.29
C ALA A 317 4.75 35.85 4.36
N ILE A 318 5.89 35.25 4.01
CA ILE A 318 7.04 35.13 4.92
C ILE A 318 7.64 36.50 5.22
N GLN A 319 7.88 37.32 4.19
CA GLN A 319 8.44 38.66 4.36
C GLN A 319 7.55 39.55 5.21
N LYS A 320 6.24 39.56 4.93
CA LYS A 320 5.26 40.31 5.71
C LYS A 320 5.24 39.88 7.17
N ALA A 321 5.16 38.58 7.43
CA ALA A 321 5.12 38.07 8.79
C ALA A 321 6.41 38.31 9.56
N TYR A 322 7.57 38.18 8.92
CA TYR A 322 8.84 38.53 9.55
C TYR A 322 8.87 40.01 9.94
N GLN A 323 8.46 40.90 9.03
CA GLN A 323 8.44 42.34 9.31
C GLN A 323 7.48 42.69 10.44
N GLU A 324 6.28 42.09 10.47
CA GLU A 324 5.34 42.28 11.59
C GLU A 324 5.91 41.79 12.93
N VAL A 325 6.59 40.63 12.95
CA VAL A 325 7.26 40.11 14.15
C VAL A 325 8.43 40.99 14.55
N TYR A 326 9.21 41.49 13.58
CA TYR A 326 10.32 42.40 13.83
C TYR A 326 9.83 43.69 14.48
N ASP A 327 8.83 44.35 13.88
CA ASP A 327 8.33 45.67 14.30
C ASP A 327 7.44 45.62 15.54
N ARG A 328 6.90 44.46 15.93
CA ARG A 328 5.97 44.35 17.07
C ARG A 328 6.51 43.53 18.23
N VAL A 329 7.47 42.62 17.99
CA VAL A 329 7.93 41.66 18.99
C VAL A 329 9.42 41.79 19.25
N LEU A 330 10.24 41.79 18.19
CA LEU A 330 11.70 41.78 18.34
C LEU A 330 12.25 43.16 18.69
N TYR A 331 11.78 44.20 17.98
CA TYR A 331 12.25 45.58 18.07
C TYR A 331 11.11 46.60 17.85
N PRO A 332 10.04 46.61 18.68
CA PRO A 332 9.00 47.62 18.62
C PRO A 332 9.53 49.04 18.83
N ASN A 333 9.03 49.97 18.02
CA ASN A 333 9.32 51.38 18.12
C ASN A 333 8.15 52.14 18.77
N ILE A 334 7.79 51.73 19.99
CA ILE A 334 6.70 52.32 20.78
C ILE A 334 7.31 52.89 22.06
N GLU A 335 7.17 54.20 22.26
CA GLU A 335 7.73 54.90 23.41
C GLU A 335 7.04 54.42 24.71
N GLY A 336 7.80 53.76 25.58
CA GLY A 336 7.33 53.30 26.89
C GLY A 336 6.93 51.83 27.01
N GLU A 337 7.07 51.02 25.94
CA GLU A 337 6.81 49.57 25.95
C GLU A 337 8.11 48.78 25.70
N HIS A 338 8.32 47.63 26.37
CA HIS A 338 9.50 46.79 26.10
C HIS A 338 9.29 45.88 24.88
N SER A 339 10.35 45.70 24.11
CA SER A 339 10.48 44.55 23.22
C SER A 339 10.48 43.24 24.00
N LEU A 340 10.18 42.11 23.33
CA LEU A 340 10.32 40.79 23.96
C LEU A 340 11.76 40.53 24.42
N LYS A 341 12.74 41.08 23.70
CA LYS A 341 14.17 40.97 24.05
C LYS A 341 14.47 41.67 25.36
N GLU A 342 14.07 42.94 25.45
CA GLU A 342 14.28 43.77 26.65
C GLU A 342 13.52 43.21 27.85
N LEU A 343 12.28 42.74 27.64
CA LEU A 343 11.46 42.14 28.69
C LEU A 343 12.11 40.88 29.28
N LEU A 344 12.69 40.01 28.45
CA LEU A 344 13.42 38.82 28.89
C LEU A 344 14.74 39.19 29.58
N GLN A 345 15.48 40.18 29.08
CA GLN A 345 16.74 40.65 29.70
C GLN A 345 16.49 41.33 31.04
N ALA A 346 15.37 42.03 31.18
CA ALA A 346 14.93 42.66 32.41
C ALA A 346 14.22 41.70 33.36
N LEU A 347 14.03 40.41 33.01
CA LEU A 347 13.39 39.40 33.85
C LEU A 347 13.92 39.36 35.30
N PRO A 348 15.24 39.53 35.58
CA PRO A 348 15.75 39.59 36.95
C PRO A 348 15.27 40.81 37.78
N ASN A 349 14.71 41.83 37.13
CA ASN A 349 14.19 43.05 37.77
C ASN A 349 12.71 42.93 38.16
N TYR A 350 12.02 41.89 37.72
CA TYR A 350 10.62 41.60 38.07
C TYR A 350 10.53 40.64 39.27
N ASP A 351 9.33 40.51 39.84
CA ASP A 351 9.09 39.61 40.97
C ASP A 351 9.01 38.15 40.49
N ILE A 352 10.13 37.43 40.56
CA ILE A 352 10.24 36.03 40.12
C ILE A 352 9.44 35.03 40.96
N ASP A 353 8.94 35.44 42.13
CA ASP A 353 7.96 34.66 42.90
C ASP A 353 6.58 34.66 42.23
N LYS A 354 6.32 35.68 41.39
CA LYS A 354 5.06 35.91 40.66
C LYS A 354 5.19 35.69 39.15
N ILE A 355 6.29 35.09 38.69
CA ILE A 355 6.49 34.64 37.31
C ILE A 355 6.53 33.13 37.29
N TYR A 356 5.72 32.52 36.43
CA TYR A 356 5.45 31.09 36.46
C TYR A 356 5.89 30.35 35.20
N ILE A 357 6.38 29.13 35.40
CA ILE A 357 6.67 28.17 34.35
C ILE A 357 5.58 27.11 34.34
N ARG A 358 4.99 26.87 33.16
CA ARG A 358 3.99 25.82 32.99
C ARG A 358 4.58 24.44 33.28
N ASN A 359 3.89 23.65 34.11
CA ASN A 359 4.30 22.32 34.53
C ASN A 359 3.88 21.24 33.51
N ASP A 360 4.47 21.30 32.31
CA ASP A 360 4.23 20.36 31.23
C ASP A 360 5.54 19.78 30.65
N LEU A 361 5.48 19.16 29.46
CA LEU A 361 6.67 18.62 28.78
C LEU A 361 7.73 19.69 28.49
N GLN A 362 7.38 20.97 28.40
CA GLN A 362 8.33 22.05 28.17
C GLN A 362 9.21 22.29 29.40
N MET A 363 8.70 22.10 30.62
CA MET A 363 9.52 22.13 31.83
C MET A 363 10.59 21.02 31.82
N THR A 364 10.27 19.87 31.23
CA THR A 364 11.22 18.76 31.04
C THR A 364 12.31 19.14 30.02
N ASP A 365 11.95 19.83 28.94
CA ASP A 365 12.89 20.36 27.94
C ASP A 365 13.81 21.45 28.54
N ILE A 366 13.26 22.38 29.32
CA ILE A 366 14.05 23.38 30.07
C ILE A 366 15.02 22.67 31.01
N SER A 367 14.57 21.65 31.76
CA SER A 367 15.44 20.89 32.65
C SER A 367 16.62 20.26 31.91
N GLN A 368 16.38 19.73 30.70
CA GLN A 368 17.43 19.16 29.85
C GLN A 368 18.41 20.24 29.34
N LYS A 369 17.91 21.40 28.92
CA LYS A 369 18.74 22.48 28.34
C LYS A 369 19.56 23.23 29.39
N VAL A 370 18.99 23.49 30.57
CA VAL A 370 19.65 24.27 31.63
C VAL A 370 20.56 23.39 32.49
N PHE A 371 20.16 22.13 32.75
CA PHE A 371 20.85 21.26 33.72
C PHE A 371 21.42 19.97 33.11
N GLY A 372 21.31 19.78 31.78
CA GLY A 372 21.85 18.60 31.09
C GLY A 372 21.06 17.30 31.30
N HIS A 373 19.99 17.30 32.12
CA HIS A 373 19.16 16.12 32.36
C HIS A 373 17.68 16.49 32.59
N TRP A 374 16.80 15.81 31.86
CA TRP A 374 15.34 16.06 31.82
C TRP A 374 14.63 15.96 33.19
N GLY A 375 15.19 15.18 34.12
CA GLY A 375 14.59 14.89 35.43
C GLY A 375 15.03 15.80 36.59
N VAL A 376 15.93 16.77 36.39
CA VAL A 376 16.54 17.56 37.49
C VAL A 376 15.49 18.38 38.23
N ILE A 377 14.70 19.19 37.53
CA ILE A 377 13.65 20.03 38.15
C ILE A 377 12.64 19.16 38.90
N SER A 378 12.16 18.08 38.27
CA SER A 378 11.19 17.18 38.90
C SER A 378 11.74 16.51 40.16
N LYS A 379 13.01 16.11 40.16
CA LYS A 379 13.68 15.54 41.33
C LYS A 379 13.87 16.59 42.43
N ALA A 380 14.25 17.81 42.08
CA ALA A 380 14.47 18.91 43.02
C ALA A 380 13.19 19.26 43.78
N LEU A 381 12.08 19.45 43.05
CA LEU A 381 10.75 19.70 43.64
C LEU A 381 10.28 18.54 44.52
N LEU A 382 10.59 17.29 44.13
CA LEU A 382 10.25 16.12 44.92
C LEU A 382 11.02 16.09 46.25
N GLU A 383 12.31 16.38 46.24
CA GLU A 383 13.13 16.44 47.45
C GLU A 383 12.76 17.62 48.36
N GLU A 384 12.39 18.77 47.80
CA GLU A 384 11.84 19.90 48.57
C GLU A 384 10.55 19.48 49.29
N LEU A 385 9.59 18.86 48.58
CA LEU A 385 8.35 18.38 49.18
C LEU A 385 8.58 17.29 50.24
N LYS A 386 9.58 16.42 50.06
CA LYS A 386 9.92 15.40 51.07
C LYS A 386 10.34 16.01 52.41
N ARG A 387 11.02 17.17 52.38
CA ARG A 387 11.43 17.89 53.60
C ARG A 387 10.23 18.51 54.32
N ASN A 388 9.23 18.95 53.56
CA ASN A 388 8.09 19.71 54.09
C ASN A 388 6.85 18.85 54.38
N VAL A 389 6.73 17.66 53.77
CA VAL A 389 5.54 16.79 53.87
C VAL A 389 5.92 15.42 54.40
N PRO A 390 5.64 15.07 55.67
CA PRO A 390 5.98 13.75 56.21
C PRO A 390 5.10 12.63 55.65
N LYS A 391 5.51 11.38 55.91
CA LYS A 391 4.68 10.19 55.64
C LYS A 391 3.40 10.24 56.47
N LYS A 392 2.26 9.83 55.88
CA LYS A 392 0.94 9.82 56.54
C LYS A 392 0.84 8.73 57.62
N SER A 393 1.61 7.66 57.49
CA SER A 393 1.67 6.59 58.51
C SER A 393 2.97 5.79 58.41
N LYS A 394 3.32 5.04 59.47
CA LYS A 394 4.44 4.08 59.47
C LYS A 394 4.26 2.93 58.47
N LYS A 395 3.06 2.71 57.93
CA LYS A 395 2.74 1.67 56.94
C LYS A 395 2.76 2.17 55.49
N GLU A 396 2.93 3.47 55.26
CA GLU A 396 3.08 4.03 53.90
C GLU A 396 4.46 3.63 53.37
N THR A 397 4.49 2.82 52.30
CA THR A 397 5.74 2.44 51.64
C THR A 397 6.36 3.65 50.94
N ASP A 398 7.68 3.64 50.74
CA ASP A 398 8.39 4.73 50.05
C ASP A 398 7.84 5.00 48.65
N GLU A 399 7.47 3.96 47.91
CA GLU A 399 6.86 4.09 46.58
C GLU A 399 5.51 4.84 46.63
N VAL A 400 4.64 4.51 47.58
CA VAL A 400 3.32 5.16 47.73
C VAL A 400 3.48 6.61 48.21
N TYR A 401 4.44 6.85 49.11
CA TYR A 401 4.79 8.18 49.60
C TYR A 401 5.30 9.07 48.46
N GLU A 402 6.28 8.62 47.68
CA GLU A 402 6.79 9.38 46.53
C GLU A 402 5.72 9.62 45.46
N GLU A 403 4.89 8.61 45.17
CA GLU A 403 3.83 8.77 44.17
C GLU A 403 2.81 9.82 44.61
N ARG A 404 2.47 9.88 45.90
CA ARG A 404 1.62 10.92 46.45
C ARG A 404 2.23 12.31 46.26
N LEU A 405 3.53 12.48 46.53
CA LEU A 405 4.21 13.76 46.31
C LEU A 405 4.29 14.13 44.83
N ARG A 406 4.60 13.18 43.94
CA ARG A 406 4.58 13.41 42.47
C ARG A 406 3.20 13.83 41.98
N LYS A 407 2.12 13.31 42.57
CA LYS A 407 0.75 13.78 42.28
C LYS A 407 0.51 15.22 42.72
N VAL A 408 1.07 15.63 43.86
CA VAL A 408 1.01 17.03 44.33
C VAL A 408 1.73 17.94 43.35
N ILE A 409 2.97 17.60 42.95
CA ILE A 409 3.71 18.37 41.93
C ILE A 409 2.88 18.44 40.64
N LYS A 410 2.38 17.30 40.15
CA LYS A 410 1.61 17.25 38.90
C LYS A 410 0.28 18.01 38.97
N SER A 411 -0.28 18.21 40.16
CA SER A 411 -1.50 18.99 40.34
C SER A 411 -1.28 20.50 40.29
N GLN A 412 -0.04 20.97 40.47
CA GLN A 412 0.34 22.36 40.23
C GLN A 412 0.45 22.56 38.72
N GLY A 413 -0.45 23.35 38.11
CA GLY A 413 -0.43 23.57 36.66
C GLY A 413 0.75 24.44 36.20
N SER A 414 1.29 25.26 37.09
CA SER A 414 2.52 26.02 36.92
C SER A 414 3.29 26.15 38.25
N ILE A 415 4.57 26.52 38.18
CA ILE A 415 5.48 26.65 39.32
C ILE A 415 6.30 27.93 39.15
N SER A 416 6.46 28.72 40.21
CA SER A 416 7.18 29.99 40.12
C SER A 416 8.67 29.78 39.82
N VAL A 417 9.28 30.73 39.11
CA VAL A 417 10.71 30.71 38.77
C VAL A 417 11.56 30.68 40.05
N ALA A 418 11.15 31.43 41.07
CA ALA A 418 11.81 31.43 42.38
C ALA A 418 11.85 30.05 43.02
N GLN A 419 10.71 29.34 43.06
CA GLN A 419 10.61 28.01 43.67
C GLN A 419 11.47 26.97 42.92
N ILE A 420 11.49 27.03 41.59
CA ILE A 420 12.33 26.11 40.80
C ILE A 420 13.81 26.36 41.12
N ASN A 421 14.24 27.63 41.11
CA ASN A 421 15.62 27.99 41.38
C ASN A 421 16.05 27.57 42.80
N SER A 422 15.23 27.83 43.82
CA SER A 422 15.53 27.46 45.20
C SER A 422 15.59 25.94 45.39
N SER A 423 14.66 25.20 44.76
CA SER A 423 14.63 23.73 44.80
C SER A 423 15.88 23.11 44.19
N VAL A 424 16.29 23.59 43.01
CA VAL A 424 17.46 23.04 42.29
C VAL A 424 18.75 23.38 43.02
N HIS A 425 18.90 24.63 43.48
CA HIS A 425 20.03 25.05 44.32
C HIS A 425 20.20 24.12 45.53
N THR A 426 19.08 23.82 46.18
CA THR A 426 19.03 22.97 47.37
C THR A 426 19.38 21.49 47.09
N LEU A 427 19.17 21.02 45.86
CA LEU A 427 19.50 19.66 45.44
C LEU A 427 20.98 19.51 45.05
N ASN A 428 21.52 20.49 44.29
CA ASN A 428 22.81 20.35 43.61
C ASN A 428 23.93 21.23 44.19
N ASN A 429 23.65 22.16 45.13
CA ASN A 429 24.59 23.20 45.59
C ASN A 429 25.20 24.04 44.44
N GLU A 430 24.50 24.16 43.31
CA GLU A 430 24.92 24.95 42.15
C GLU A 430 24.12 26.26 42.06
N THR A 431 24.79 27.41 42.07
CA THR A 431 24.21 28.76 41.88
C THR A 431 24.42 29.34 40.49
N SER A 432 25.25 28.68 39.66
CA SER A 432 25.66 29.19 38.34
C SER A 432 24.52 29.17 37.32
N ASN A 433 23.78 28.05 37.26
CA ASN A 433 22.71 27.81 36.30
C ASN A 433 21.33 28.01 36.96
N ASN A 434 20.65 29.11 36.65
CA ASN A 434 19.29 29.37 37.14
C ASN A 434 18.39 29.85 36.00
N LEU A 435 17.08 29.67 36.15
CA LEU A 435 16.11 29.89 35.06
C LEU A 435 16.05 31.36 34.64
N GLN A 436 16.16 32.30 35.59
CA GLN A 436 16.15 33.74 35.28
C GLN A 436 17.31 34.14 34.34
N LYS A 437 18.52 33.62 34.57
CA LYS A 437 19.68 33.86 33.68
C LYS A 437 19.49 33.17 32.34
N TYR A 438 18.92 31.97 32.30
CA TYR A 438 18.65 31.26 31.05
C TYR A 438 17.75 32.08 30.11
N PHE A 439 16.67 32.66 30.64
CA PHE A 439 15.78 33.55 29.90
C PHE A 439 16.43 34.90 29.57
N ALA A 440 17.14 35.52 30.52
CA ALA A 440 17.82 36.81 30.31
C ALA A 440 18.97 36.73 29.30
N ASN A 441 19.65 35.59 29.22
CA ASN A 441 20.67 35.30 28.21
C ASN A 441 20.06 34.87 26.86
N LEU A 442 18.72 34.89 26.73
CA LEU A 442 18.00 34.60 25.49
C LEU A 442 18.34 33.21 24.92
N GLY A 443 18.60 32.24 25.82
CA GLY A 443 18.93 30.87 25.49
C GLY A 443 20.39 30.62 25.08
N ALA A 444 21.26 31.64 25.16
CA ALA A 444 22.68 31.45 24.93
C ALA A 444 23.30 30.51 25.99
N VAL A 445 24.15 29.61 25.53
CA VAL A 445 24.91 28.69 26.39
C VAL A 445 26.38 28.90 26.09
N ASP A 446 27.17 29.24 27.11
CA ASP A 446 28.63 29.39 27.01
C ASP A 446 29.27 28.48 28.06
N SER A 447 29.61 27.26 27.63
CA SER A 447 30.21 26.23 28.47
C SER A 447 31.31 25.50 27.72
N ASP A 448 32.26 24.90 28.43
CA ASP A 448 33.38 24.13 27.85
C ASP A 448 32.91 22.94 26.97
N ALA A 449 31.64 22.53 27.07
CA ALA A 449 31.05 21.43 26.33
C ALA A 449 30.07 21.86 25.20
N SER A 450 29.62 23.12 25.17
CA SER A 450 28.64 23.63 24.18
C SER A 450 28.63 25.16 24.16
N GLN A 451 28.78 25.74 22.97
CA GLN A 451 28.55 27.15 22.67
C GLN A 451 27.35 27.30 21.75
N ASN A 452 26.33 28.04 22.18
CA ASN A 452 25.16 28.37 21.36
C ASN A 452 24.95 29.89 21.36
N GLU A 453 24.88 30.48 20.16
CA GLU A 453 24.48 31.88 19.99
C GLU A 453 23.06 32.13 20.52
N ASN A 454 22.79 33.36 20.95
CA ASN A 454 21.45 33.73 21.40
C ASN A 454 20.43 33.64 20.25
N LEU A 455 19.15 33.38 20.59
CA LEU A 455 18.09 33.13 19.60
C LEU A 455 17.80 34.32 18.68
N TYR A 456 18.02 35.56 19.13
CA TYR A 456 17.77 36.76 18.32
C TYR A 456 18.83 36.91 17.23
N THR A 457 20.10 36.66 17.55
CA THR A 457 21.19 36.61 16.57
C THR A 457 20.97 35.51 15.54
N GLN A 458 20.48 34.34 15.94
CA GLN A 458 20.11 33.26 15.00
C GLN A 458 19.02 33.71 14.01
N ILE A 459 17.99 34.40 14.50
CA ILE A 459 16.90 34.93 13.65
C ILE A 459 17.43 35.99 12.68
N GLU A 460 18.28 36.91 13.14
CA GLU A 460 18.90 37.94 12.30
C GLU A 460 19.78 37.33 11.20
N ASN A 461 20.64 36.38 11.56
CA ASN A 461 21.49 35.66 10.61
C ASN A 461 20.65 34.91 9.56
N ALA A 462 19.62 34.17 10.02
CA ALA A 462 18.72 33.45 9.12
C ALA A 462 17.94 34.40 8.20
N TYR A 463 17.55 35.59 8.68
CA TYR A 463 16.90 36.60 7.84
C TYR A 463 17.87 37.16 6.79
N LEU A 464 19.10 37.50 7.18
CA LEU A 464 20.11 38.03 6.24
C LEU A 464 20.38 37.06 5.09
N GLU A 465 20.41 35.75 5.35
CA GLU A 465 20.64 34.72 4.32
C GLU A 465 19.49 34.61 3.28
N VAL A 466 18.26 34.91 3.70
CA VAL A 466 17.04 34.75 2.88
C VAL A 466 16.49 36.09 2.37
N LYS A 467 16.96 37.23 2.89
CA LYS A 467 16.46 38.57 2.59
C LYS A 467 16.40 38.87 1.10
N ASP A 468 17.44 38.52 0.35
CA ASP A 468 17.47 38.76 -1.09
C ASP A 468 16.40 37.96 -1.83
N LEU A 469 16.15 36.72 -1.41
CA LEU A 469 15.10 35.86 -1.95
C LEU A 469 13.70 36.40 -1.64
N LEU A 470 13.49 36.95 -0.44
CA LEU A 470 12.20 37.50 -0.02
C LEU A 470 11.85 38.85 -0.69
N ASN A 471 12.85 39.58 -1.17
CA ASN A 471 12.68 40.92 -1.76
C ASN A 471 12.86 40.96 -3.28
N THR A 472 13.11 39.81 -3.92
CA THR A 472 13.28 39.70 -5.37
C THR A 472 12.19 38.82 -5.96
N PRO A 473 11.53 39.22 -7.05
CA PRO A 473 10.55 38.36 -7.73
C PRO A 473 11.17 37.01 -8.10
N TYR A 474 10.49 35.92 -7.76
CA TYR A 474 11.01 34.58 -8.08
C TYR A 474 10.67 34.20 -9.54
N PRO A 475 11.60 33.61 -10.32
CA PRO A 475 11.34 33.28 -11.73
C PRO A 475 10.17 32.29 -11.91
N GLU A 476 9.25 32.58 -12.83
CA GLU A 476 8.08 31.72 -13.11
C GLU A 476 8.44 30.32 -13.67
N ASP A 477 9.62 30.18 -14.27
CA ASP A 477 10.13 28.92 -14.82
C ASP A 477 10.89 28.07 -13.79
N CYS A 478 11.12 28.61 -12.59
CA CYS A 478 11.77 27.93 -11.48
C CYS A 478 10.73 27.43 -10.48
N ASN A 479 11.07 26.35 -9.77
CA ASN A 479 10.22 25.82 -8.70
C ASN A 479 10.95 25.93 -7.36
N LEU A 480 10.44 26.78 -6.47
CA LEU A 480 11.08 27.07 -5.17
C LEU A 480 11.20 25.82 -4.29
N ALA A 481 10.25 24.90 -4.36
CA ALA A 481 10.29 23.63 -3.63
C ALA A 481 11.37 22.64 -4.16
N GLN A 482 11.88 22.86 -5.39
CA GLN A 482 12.97 22.06 -5.96
C GLN A 482 14.34 22.70 -5.78
N ASP A 483 14.41 23.99 -5.41
CA ASP A 483 15.66 24.66 -5.07
C ASP A 483 16.04 24.37 -3.62
N LYS A 484 16.89 23.35 -3.45
CA LYS A 484 17.35 22.90 -2.14
C LYS A 484 17.98 24.02 -1.31
N ALA A 485 18.79 24.90 -1.93
CA ALA A 485 19.50 25.94 -1.20
C ALA A 485 18.53 27.00 -0.67
N ASN A 486 17.61 27.46 -1.52
CA ASN A 486 16.63 28.47 -1.14
C ASN A 486 15.56 27.93 -0.17
N LEU A 487 15.15 26.67 -0.34
CA LEU A 487 14.24 26.00 0.60
C LEU A 487 14.86 25.85 2.01
N ASP A 488 16.14 25.46 2.08
CA ASP A 488 16.84 25.33 3.36
C ASP A 488 16.92 26.70 4.08
N LYS A 489 17.16 27.80 3.35
CA LYS A 489 17.14 29.18 3.91
C LYS A 489 15.77 29.58 4.48
N ILE A 490 14.68 29.35 3.72
CA ILE A 490 13.31 29.63 4.18
C ILE A 490 13.00 28.85 5.46
N LYS A 491 13.33 27.56 5.46
CA LYS A 491 13.11 26.69 6.61
C LYS A 491 13.90 27.17 7.83
N ASN A 492 15.17 27.54 7.67
CA ASN A 492 16.01 28.02 8.75
C ASN A 492 15.44 29.27 9.43
N LEU A 493 14.94 30.25 8.66
CA LEU A 493 14.28 31.45 9.23
C LEU A 493 13.04 31.06 10.04
N LEU A 494 12.16 30.24 9.46
CA LEU A 494 10.93 29.82 10.11
C LEU A 494 11.18 28.96 11.36
N GLU A 495 12.19 28.09 11.35
CA GLU A 495 12.60 27.29 12.51
C GLU A 495 13.21 28.16 13.62
N SER A 496 14.00 29.17 13.26
CA SER A 496 14.58 30.12 14.23
C SER A 496 13.48 30.93 14.94
N LEU A 497 12.48 31.41 14.20
CA LEU A 497 11.30 32.06 14.76
C LEU A 497 10.48 31.11 15.67
N LYS A 498 10.30 29.85 15.25
CA LYS A 498 9.65 28.82 16.07
C LYS A 498 10.47 28.45 17.32
N ALA A 499 11.80 28.50 17.24
CA ALA A 499 12.67 28.26 18.38
C ALA A 499 12.49 29.35 19.45
N LEU A 500 12.44 30.63 19.05
CA LEU A 500 12.08 31.74 19.96
C LEU A 500 10.68 31.54 20.57
N GLN A 501 9.70 31.18 19.75
CA GLN A 501 8.34 30.91 20.23
C GLN A 501 8.32 29.77 21.27
N HIS A 502 8.97 28.63 21.00
CA HIS A 502 9.05 27.54 21.96
C HIS A 502 9.87 27.89 23.21
N PHE A 503 10.86 28.76 23.08
CA PHE A 503 11.68 29.22 24.20
C PHE A 503 10.86 30.02 25.19
N VAL A 504 10.04 30.98 24.75
CA VAL A 504 9.28 31.87 25.65
C VAL A 504 7.95 31.29 26.12
N LYS A 505 7.33 30.40 25.34
CA LYS A 505 6.03 29.78 25.66
C LYS A 505 5.86 29.27 27.10
N PRO A 506 6.87 28.65 27.75
CA PRO A 506 6.73 28.15 29.12
C PRO A 506 6.42 29.25 30.15
N LEU A 507 6.80 30.50 29.89
CA LEU A 507 6.58 31.65 30.78
C LEU A 507 5.11 32.09 30.86
N LEU A 508 4.24 31.60 29.97
CA LEU A 508 2.79 31.91 30.01
C LEU A 508 2.09 31.37 31.26
N GLY A 509 2.72 30.44 31.98
CA GLY A 509 2.07 29.73 33.08
C GLY A 509 0.93 28.81 32.61
N ASP A 510 0.03 28.48 33.53
CA ASP A 510 -1.22 27.77 33.25
C ASP A 510 -2.42 28.72 33.02
N GLY A 511 -2.25 30.01 33.35
CA GLY A 511 -3.24 31.08 33.13
C GLY A 511 -4.25 31.26 34.27
N THR A 512 -4.12 30.50 35.35
CA THR A 512 -5.03 30.51 36.51
C THR A 512 -4.38 30.99 37.80
N GLU A 513 -3.15 31.51 37.72
CA GLU A 513 -2.37 32.00 38.86
C GLU A 513 -3.01 33.25 39.48
N ALA A 514 -3.23 33.24 40.79
CA ALA A 514 -3.88 34.33 41.52
C ALA A 514 -2.94 35.52 41.79
N GLU A 515 -1.64 35.27 41.96
CA GLU A 515 -0.64 36.27 42.30
C GLU A 515 0.46 36.33 41.23
N LYS A 516 0.21 37.08 40.15
CA LYS A 516 1.16 37.24 39.05
C LYS A 516 1.75 38.65 38.99
N ASP A 517 2.92 38.79 38.38
CA ASP A 517 3.50 40.10 38.11
C ASP A 517 2.75 40.73 36.92
N ASP A 518 1.76 41.57 37.22
CA ASP A 518 0.90 42.20 36.21
C ASP A 518 1.67 43.11 35.24
N LYS A 519 2.82 43.64 35.63
CA LYS A 519 3.67 44.45 34.74
C LYS A 519 4.33 43.56 33.69
N PHE A 520 4.91 42.44 34.12
CA PHE A 520 5.51 41.48 33.20
C PHE A 520 4.46 40.86 32.27
N TYR A 521 3.37 40.30 32.84
CA TYR A 521 2.38 39.58 32.04
C TYR A 521 1.53 40.48 31.15
N GLY A 522 1.33 41.76 31.52
CA GLY A 522 0.63 42.74 30.69
C GLY A 522 1.31 42.94 29.34
N GLU A 523 2.64 43.12 29.34
CA GLU A 523 3.44 43.27 28.12
C GLU A 523 3.69 41.91 27.44
N PHE A 524 4.08 40.88 28.20
CA PHE A 524 4.42 39.57 27.66
C PHE A 524 3.29 38.91 26.87
N THR A 525 2.04 38.98 27.37
CA THR A 525 0.90 38.32 26.73
C THR A 525 0.55 38.96 25.38
N ALA A 526 0.69 40.28 25.27
CA ALA A 526 0.48 41.01 24.02
C ALA A 526 1.53 40.62 22.97
N LEU A 527 2.81 40.58 23.37
CA LEU A 527 3.93 40.15 22.52
C LEU A 527 3.79 38.69 22.07
N TRP A 528 3.38 37.79 22.99
CA TRP A 528 3.12 36.39 22.68
C TRP A 528 2.02 36.23 21.62
N LYS A 529 0.92 37.01 21.71
CA LYS A 529 -0.18 36.95 20.76
C LYS A 529 0.27 37.28 19.32
N GLU A 530 1.18 38.24 19.17
CA GLU A 530 1.77 38.55 17.86
C GLU A 530 2.75 37.45 17.40
N LEU A 531 3.58 36.92 18.31
CA LEU A 531 4.51 35.82 18.01
C LEU A 531 3.80 34.49 17.65
N ASP A 532 2.62 34.21 18.20
CA ASP A 532 1.90 32.95 17.94
C ASP A 532 1.38 32.85 16.50
N LYS A 533 1.23 33.98 15.80
CA LYS A 533 0.84 34.05 14.37
C LYS A 533 1.82 33.34 13.43
N ILE A 534 3.05 33.05 13.88
CA ILE A 534 4.03 32.26 13.11
C ILE A 534 3.56 30.81 12.92
N THR A 535 2.80 30.22 13.85
CA THR A 535 2.41 28.80 13.77
C THR A 535 1.52 28.49 12.56
N PRO A 536 0.45 29.26 12.27
CA PRO A 536 -0.31 29.14 11.03
C PRO A 536 0.55 29.25 9.78
N LEU A 537 1.40 30.29 9.70
CA LEU A 537 2.29 30.51 8.56
C LEU A 537 3.23 29.34 8.32
N TYR A 538 3.91 28.86 9.37
CA TYR A 538 4.83 27.72 9.30
C TYR A 538 4.15 26.49 8.67
N ASN A 539 2.91 26.20 9.09
CA ASN A 539 2.15 25.08 8.55
C ASN A 539 1.75 25.30 7.08
N MET A 540 1.29 26.50 6.71
CA MET A 540 0.93 26.82 5.33
C MET A 540 2.14 26.69 4.39
N VAL A 541 3.30 27.24 4.79
CA VAL A 541 4.55 27.16 4.02
C VAL A 541 5.01 25.70 3.89
N ARG A 542 5.09 24.95 4.99
CA ARG A 542 5.47 23.53 4.95
C ARG A 542 4.54 22.73 4.03
N ASN A 543 3.23 22.93 4.13
CA ASN A 543 2.24 22.20 3.36
C ASN A 543 2.36 22.49 1.85
N TYR A 544 2.78 23.70 1.48
CA TYR A 544 3.03 24.09 0.09
C TYR A 544 4.37 23.52 -0.42
N MET A 545 5.45 23.76 0.32
CA MET A 545 6.82 23.38 -0.08
C MET A 545 7.05 21.87 -0.13
N THR A 546 6.29 21.07 0.63
CA THR A 546 6.44 19.61 0.64
C THR A 546 5.56 18.90 -0.40
N ARG A 547 4.87 19.64 -1.28
CA ARG A 547 4.11 19.06 -2.38
C ARG A 547 5.03 18.33 -3.34
N LYS A 548 4.53 17.24 -3.94
CA LYS A 548 5.27 16.58 -5.01
C LYS A 548 5.38 17.54 -6.19
N PRO A 549 6.60 17.77 -6.71
CA PRO A 549 6.77 18.56 -7.93
C PRO A 549 5.91 17.99 -9.05
N TYR A 550 5.40 18.88 -9.90
CA TYR A 550 4.58 18.49 -11.04
C TYR A 550 5.37 17.53 -11.93
N SER A 551 4.98 16.25 -11.91
CA SER A 551 5.52 15.27 -12.87
C SER A 551 4.78 15.48 -14.18
N THR A 552 5.49 15.75 -15.27
CA THR A 552 4.94 15.66 -16.61
C THR A 552 4.56 14.21 -16.88
N GLU A 553 3.33 13.85 -16.52
CA GLU A 553 2.76 12.57 -16.85
C GLU A 553 2.76 12.40 -18.38
N LYS A 554 2.95 11.17 -18.82
CA LYS A 554 2.78 10.86 -20.25
C LYS A 554 1.31 11.08 -20.63
N ILE A 555 1.08 11.68 -21.78
CA ILE A 555 -0.25 11.88 -22.36
C ILE A 555 -0.61 10.70 -23.25
N LYS A 556 -1.87 10.26 -23.25
CA LYS A 556 -2.36 9.23 -24.18
C LYS A 556 -2.65 9.89 -25.54
N LEU A 557 -2.05 9.34 -26.59
CA LEU A 557 -2.29 9.82 -27.96
C LEU A 557 -3.43 9.04 -28.62
N ASN A 558 -4.30 9.75 -29.33
CA ASN A 558 -5.46 9.20 -30.01
C ASN A 558 -5.43 9.46 -31.52
N PHE A 559 -4.60 10.38 -32.00
CA PHE A 559 -4.52 10.71 -33.43
C PHE A 559 -5.92 11.01 -34.02
N GLU A 560 -6.71 11.79 -33.28
CA GLU A 560 -8.11 12.14 -33.58
C GLU A 560 -9.09 10.94 -33.68
N ASN A 561 -8.70 9.74 -33.26
CA ASN A 561 -9.51 8.53 -33.33
C ASN A 561 -9.78 7.95 -31.93
N SER A 562 -11.05 7.94 -31.52
CA SER A 562 -11.46 7.43 -30.20
C SER A 562 -11.39 5.90 -30.07
N THR A 563 -11.21 5.17 -31.18
CA THR A 563 -11.05 3.71 -31.22
C THR A 563 -9.67 3.26 -31.68
N LEU A 564 -8.69 4.18 -31.70
CA LEU A 564 -7.30 3.87 -32.05
C LEU A 564 -6.81 2.65 -31.25
N LEU A 565 -6.29 1.63 -31.95
CA LEU A 565 -5.67 0.43 -31.36
C LEU A 565 -6.59 -0.46 -30.49
N ASN A 566 -7.91 -0.27 -30.54
CA ASN A 566 -8.87 -1.13 -29.83
C ASN A 566 -8.82 -2.60 -30.28
N GLY A 567 -8.31 -2.87 -31.48
CA GLY A 567 -8.15 -4.24 -31.98
C GLY A 567 -7.42 -4.29 -33.31
N TRP A 568 -6.96 -5.49 -33.66
CA TRP A 568 -6.10 -5.72 -34.82
C TRP A 568 -6.81 -6.42 -35.99
N ASP A 569 -8.11 -6.76 -35.88
CA ASP A 569 -8.80 -7.49 -36.95
C ASP A 569 -8.73 -6.73 -38.27
N VAL A 570 -8.40 -7.41 -39.35
CA VAL A 570 -8.30 -6.81 -40.69
C VAL A 570 -9.59 -6.05 -41.07
N ASN A 571 -10.75 -6.53 -40.63
CA ASN A 571 -12.05 -5.89 -40.88
C ASN A 571 -12.25 -4.59 -40.08
N LYS A 572 -11.34 -4.30 -39.14
CA LYS A 572 -11.36 -3.17 -38.20
C LYS A 572 -10.15 -2.26 -38.34
N GLU A 573 -9.23 -2.51 -39.27
CA GLU A 573 -8.10 -1.63 -39.54
C GLU A 573 -8.54 -0.20 -39.85
N GLN A 574 -9.60 -0.01 -40.65
CA GLN A 574 -10.13 1.31 -40.98
C GLN A 574 -10.70 2.04 -39.75
N ASP A 575 -11.36 1.31 -38.85
CA ASP A 575 -11.99 1.85 -37.64
C ASP A 575 -10.92 2.17 -36.57
N ASN A 576 -9.92 1.31 -36.41
CA ASN A 576 -8.90 1.41 -35.36
C ASN A 576 -7.60 2.05 -35.85
N THR A 577 -7.53 2.41 -37.14
CA THR A 577 -6.46 3.16 -37.83
C THR A 577 -5.05 2.67 -37.55
N SER A 578 -4.83 1.37 -37.37
CA SER A 578 -3.54 0.83 -36.94
C SER A 578 -3.22 -0.53 -37.57
N VAL A 579 -1.95 -0.72 -37.92
CA VAL A 579 -1.41 -1.93 -38.56
C VAL A 579 -0.01 -2.20 -38.03
N ILE A 580 0.36 -3.48 -37.87
CA ILE A 580 1.73 -3.90 -37.54
C ILE A 580 2.44 -4.38 -38.80
N LEU A 581 3.66 -3.91 -39.01
CA LEU A 581 4.54 -4.34 -40.10
C LEU A 581 5.81 -5.00 -39.53
N ARG A 582 6.40 -5.95 -40.27
CA ARG A 582 7.70 -6.57 -39.98
C ARG A 582 8.62 -6.46 -41.18
N ARG A 583 9.91 -6.21 -40.96
CA ARG A 583 10.96 -6.22 -42.00
C ARG A 583 12.31 -6.46 -41.35
N ASN A 584 13.13 -7.37 -41.91
CA ASN A 584 14.51 -7.63 -41.47
C ASN A 584 14.66 -7.88 -39.94
N GLY A 585 13.70 -8.60 -39.34
CA GLY A 585 13.70 -8.88 -37.90
C GLY A 585 13.31 -7.69 -36.99
N LEU A 586 12.91 -6.57 -37.58
CA LEU A 586 12.40 -5.37 -36.92
C LEU A 586 10.88 -5.27 -37.08
N TYR A 587 10.25 -4.54 -36.17
CA TYR A 587 8.81 -4.39 -36.07
C TYR A 587 8.41 -2.92 -36.10
N TYR A 588 7.28 -2.63 -36.72
CA TYR A 588 6.80 -1.27 -36.91
C TYR A 588 5.30 -1.18 -36.63
N LEU A 589 4.88 -0.04 -36.10
CA LEU A 589 3.50 0.35 -35.94
C LEU A 589 3.20 1.44 -36.97
N ALA A 590 2.26 1.17 -37.89
CA ALA A 590 1.73 2.15 -38.82
C ALA A 590 0.38 2.64 -38.29
N ILE A 591 0.27 3.94 -38.04
CA ILE A 591 -0.99 4.61 -37.67
C ILE A 591 -1.48 5.39 -38.88
N MET A 592 -2.67 5.08 -39.37
CA MET A 592 -3.26 5.81 -40.51
C MET A 592 -3.76 7.17 -40.06
N ASN A 593 -3.53 8.19 -40.87
CA ASN A 593 -4.21 9.47 -40.71
C ASN A 593 -5.72 9.27 -40.86
N LYS A 594 -6.53 9.89 -39.98
CA LYS A 594 -7.99 9.75 -39.99
C LYS A 594 -8.63 10.07 -41.34
N LYS A 595 -8.07 11.05 -42.06
CA LYS A 595 -8.52 11.43 -43.42
C LYS A 595 -8.19 10.39 -44.49
N HIS A 596 -7.27 9.48 -44.20
CA HIS A 596 -6.73 8.48 -45.12
C HIS A 596 -6.80 7.05 -44.53
N ASN A 597 -7.81 6.74 -43.71
CA ASN A 597 -7.97 5.45 -43.03
C ASN A 597 -8.24 4.23 -43.94
N LYS A 598 -8.25 4.40 -45.26
CA LYS A 598 -8.46 3.34 -46.26
C LYS A 598 -7.19 2.93 -47.01
N VAL A 599 -6.03 3.50 -46.69
CA VAL A 599 -4.78 3.26 -47.45
C VAL A 599 -4.30 1.80 -47.44
N PHE A 600 -4.74 0.99 -46.48
CA PHE A 600 -4.50 -0.47 -46.45
C PHE A 600 -5.67 -1.31 -46.96
N ASN A 601 -6.80 -0.69 -47.34
CA ASN A 601 -7.98 -1.34 -47.91
C ASN A 601 -7.89 -1.42 -49.45
N VAL A 602 -6.76 -1.90 -49.97
CA VAL A 602 -6.52 -2.09 -51.40
C VAL A 602 -6.54 -3.58 -51.72
N LYS A 603 -7.40 -3.99 -52.65
CA LYS A 603 -7.58 -5.40 -53.03
C LYS A 603 -6.26 -6.03 -53.49
N ASN A 604 -5.48 -5.30 -54.29
CA ASN A 604 -4.13 -5.65 -54.72
C ASN A 604 -3.13 -4.60 -54.22
N MET A 605 -2.57 -4.81 -53.02
CA MET A 605 -1.49 -3.96 -52.49
C MET A 605 -0.24 -4.10 -53.36
N PRO A 606 0.50 -3.00 -53.62
CA PRO A 606 1.81 -3.07 -54.28
C PRO A 606 2.74 -4.01 -53.51
N SER A 607 3.33 -4.99 -54.18
CA SER A 607 4.21 -6.00 -53.56
C SER A 607 5.42 -6.34 -54.44
N VAL A 608 5.79 -5.43 -55.35
CA VAL A 608 6.97 -5.57 -56.21
C VAL A 608 8.17 -4.93 -55.51
N GLY A 609 9.35 -5.56 -55.59
CA GLY A 609 10.59 -5.08 -54.99
C GLY A 609 10.74 -5.47 -53.52
N GLU A 610 11.52 -4.70 -52.76
CA GLU A 610 11.64 -4.91 -51.31
C GLU A 610 10.29 -4.65 -50.62
N CYS A 611 9.94 -5.50 -49.66
CA CYS A 611 8.63 -5.47 -49.01
C CYS A 611 8.72 -5.49 -47.48
N TYR A 612 7.73 -4.86 -46.85
CA TYR A 612 7.31 -5.17 -45.49
C TYR A 612 6.34 -6.36 -45.49
N GLU A 613 6.35 -7.12 -44.41
CA GLU A 613 5.31 -8.10 -44.07
C GLU A 613 4.24 -7.41 -43.22
N LYS A 614 3.08 -7.11 -43.82
CA LYS A 614 1.91 -6.58 -43.14
C LYS A 614 1.19 -7.70 -42.39
N MET A 615 0.97 -7.53 -41.09
CA MET A 615 0.18 -8.47 -40.30
C MET A 615 -1.29 -8.45 -40.74
N GLU A 616 -1.84 -9.64 -41.04
CA GLU A 616 -3.28 -9.86 -41.19
C GLU A 616 -3.77 -10.65 -39.98
N TYR A 617 -4.47 -9.98 -39.08
CA TYR A 617 -4.98 -10.57 -37.85
C TYR A 617 -6.48 -10.85 -37.99
N LYS A 618 -6.91 -12.03 -37.57
CA LYS A 618 -8.31 -12.46 -37.53
C LYS A 618 -8.66 -12.98 -36.14
N PHE A 619 -9.74 -12.47 -35.56
CA PHE A 619 -10.23 -12.96 -34.28
C PHE A 619 -11.76 -12.93 -34.21
N PHE A 620 -12.38 -14.09 -34.04
CA PHE A 620 -13.82 -14.20 -33.83
C PHE A 620 -14.10 -14.41 -32.34
N LYS A 621 -14.45 -13.30 -31.68
CA LYS A 621 -14.35 -13.14 -30.21
C LYS A 621 -15.04 -14.22 -29.39
N ASP A 622 -16.32 -14.49 -29.66
CA ASP A 622 -17.11 -15.45 -28.88
C ASP A 622 -18.35 -15.90 -29.66
N LEU A 623 -18.45 -17.21 -29.91
CA LEU A 623 -19.61 -17.82 -30.55
C LEU A 623 -20.93 -17.53 -29.83
N THR A 624 -20.93 -17.49 -28.49
CA THR A 624 -22.16 -17.38 -27.69
C THR A 624 -22.97 -16.14 -28.05
N THR A 625 -22.26 -15.06 -28.43
CA THR A 625 -22.84 -13.76 -28.77
C THR A 625 -22.83 -13.50 -30.27
N MET A 626 -21.77 -13.90 -30.97
CA MET A 626 -21.59 -13.54 -32.37
C MET A 626 -22.45 -14.37 -33.33
N VAL A 627 -22.63 -15.67 -33.08
CA VAL A 627 -23.51 -16.50 -33.93
C VAL A 627 -24.93 -15.93 -33.90
N PRO A 628 -25.57 -15.72 -32.73
CA PRO A 628 -26.91 -15.15 -32.69
C PRO A 628 -26.97 -13.75 -33.30
N LYS A 629 -26.00 -12.88 -32.99
CA LYS A 629 -25.94 -11.50 -33.52
C LYS A 629 -25.89 -11.46 -35.05
N CYS A 630 -25.20 -12.40 -35.68
CA CYS A 630 -25.04 -12.49 -37.14
C CYS A 630 -26.12 -13.35 -37.82
N THR A 631 -26.98 -14.03 -37.05
CA THR A 631 -28.02 -14.92 -37.57
C THR A 631 -29.39 -14.63 -36.92
N THR A 632 -29.78 -15.39 -35.90
CA THR A 632 -31.13 -15.41 -35.31
C THR A 632 -31.57 -14.10 -34.68
N GLN A 633 -30.65 -13.18 -34.36
CA GLN A 633 -30.94 -11.91 -33.72
C GLN A 633 -30.99 -10.71 -34.68
N LEU A 634 -30.76 -10.93 -35.98
CA LEU A 634 -30.94 -9.89 -36.97
C LEU A 634 -32.39 -9.40 -36.99
N LYS A 635 -32.58 -8.08 -37.10
CA LYS A 635 -33.91 -7.44 -37.08
C LYS A 635 -34.84 -8.04 -38.14
N GLU A 636 -34.31 -8.28 -39.34
CA GLU A 636 -35.03 -8.89 -40.46
C GLU A 636 -35.47 -10.33 -40.17
N VAL A 637 -34.62 -11.15 -39.55
CA VAL A 637 -34.93 -12.53 -39.16
C VAL A 637 -36.00 -12.57 -38.07
N LYS A 638 -35.88 -11.72 -37.04
CA LYS A 638 -36.88 -11.62 -35.97
C LYS A 638 -38.24 -11.21 -36.51
N ASN A 639 -38.27 -10.20 -37.38
CA ASN A 639 -39.51 -9.72 -37.99
C ASN A 639 -40.16 -10.81 -38.85
N HIS A 640 -39.38 -11.52 -39.66
CA HIS A 640 -39.89 -12.61 -40.51
C HIS A 640 -40.58 -13.71 -39.69
N PHE A 641 -39.93 -14.21 -38.64
CA PHE A 641 -40.51 -15.23 -37.77
C PHE A 641 -41.59 -14.71 -36.80
N THR A 642 -41.92 -13.42 -36.82
CA THR A 642 -43.10 -12.92 -36.10
C THR A 642 -44.38 -13.21 -36.88
N THR A 643 -44.31 -13.24 -38.22
CA THR A 643 -45.50 -13.35 -39.09
C THR A 643 -45.50 -14.59 -39.99
N ASN A 644 -44.35 -15.25 -40.19
CA ASN A 644 -44.18 -16.39 -41.11
C ASN A 644 -43.52 -17.59 -40.41
N SER A 645 -43.79 -18.80 -40.92
CA SER A 645 -43.15 -20.06 -40.50
C SER A 645 -42.10 -20.59 -41.49
N ASP A 646 -42.06 -20.05 -42.71
CA ASP A 646 -41.11 -20.49 -43.74
C ASP A 646 -39.65 -20.13 -43.37
N PRO A 647 -38.64 -20.88 -43.85
CA PRO A 647 -37.24 -20.56 -43.60
C PRO A 647 -36.85 -19.17 -44.13
N TYR A 648 -35.94 -18.49 -43.43
CA TYR A 648 -35.37 -17.21 -43.85
C TYR A 648 -33.98 -17.39 -44.46
N ILE A 649 -33.69 -16.71 -45.56
CA ILE A 649 -32.41 -16.80 -46.29
C ILE A 649 -31.60 -15.53 -46.08
N LEU A 650 -30.39 -15.64 -45.53
CA LEU A 650 -29.46 -14.52 -45.38
C LEU A 650 -28.68 -14.25 -46.67
N LYS A 651 -28.40 -12.96 -46.92
CA LYS A 651 -27.78 -12.44 -48.15
C LYS A 651 -26.37 -12.97 -48.41
N LYS A 652 -26.05 -13.25 -49.68
CA LYS A 652 -24.79 -13.83 -50.19
C LYS A 652 -23.53 -12.95 -50.02
N ASP A 653 -23.66 -11.67 -49.68
CA ASP A 653 -22.51 -10.77 -49.64
C ASP A 653 -21.53 -11.10 -48.51
N VAL A 654 -22.03 -11.67 -47.41
CA VAL A 654 -21.23 -12.03 -46.22
C VAL A 654 -21.04 -13.55 -46.06
N TYR A 655 -21.78 -14.35 -46.83
CA TYR A 655 -21.73 -15.82 -46.81
C TYR A 655 -21.25 -16.41 -48.15
N THR A 656 -20.58 -17.55 -48.13
CA THR A 656 -20.10 -18.23 -49.35
C THR A 656 -21.24 -18.77 -50.20
N SER A 657 -22.33 -19.20 -49.55
CA SER A 657 -23.58 -19.66 -50.12
C SER A 657 -24.77 -19.03 -49.37
N GLU A 658 -25.99 -19.25 -49.85
CA GLU A 658 -27.20 -18.88 -49.10
C GLU A 658 -27.22 -19.56 -47.73
N PHE A 659 -27.33 -18.79 -46.65
CA PHE A 659 -27.44 -19.32 -45.29
C PHE A 659 -28.90 -19.32 -44.87
N ILE A 660 -29.47 -20.51 -44.74
CA ILE A 660 -30.88 -20.72 -44.41
C ILE A 660 -31.03 -20.87 -42.89
N ILE A 661 -31.99 -20.15 -42.31
CA ILE A 661 -32.41 -20.29 -40.90
C ILE A 661 -33.82 -20.87 -40.91
N THR A 662 -34.02 -22.02 -40.25
CA THR A 662 -35.36 -22.62 -40.12
C THR A 662 -36.09 -22.07 -38.88
N ARG A 663 -37.42 -22.26 -38.84
CA ARG A 663 -38.24 -21.93 -37.68
C ARG A 663 -37.72 -22.60 -36.40
N ASP A 664 -37.45 -23.90 -36.47
CA ASP A 664 -36.91 -24.69 -35.36
C ASP A 664 -35.58 -24.12 -34.83
N GLU A 665 -34.65 -23.74 -35.72
CA GLU A 665 -33.35 -23.16 -35.34
C GLU A 665 -33.49 -21.77 -34.69
N PHE A 666 -34.44 -20.97 -35.20
CA PHE A 666 -34.77 -19.68 -34.60
C PHE A 666 -35.38 -19.84 -33.20
N GLU A 667 -36.35 -20.75 -33.05
CA GLU A 667 -37.00 -21.05 -31.78
C GLU A 667 -36.03 -21.63 -30.75
N LEU A 668 -35.12 -22.50 -31.19
CA LEU A 668 -34.11 -23.12 -30.33
C LEU A 668 -33.32 -22.07 -29.52
N TYR A 669 -33.03 -20.91 -30.10
CA TYR A 669 -32.34 -19.80 -29.42
C TYR A 669 -33.26 -18.83 -28.68
N ASN A 670 -34.47 -18.59 -29.18
CA ASN A 670 -35.35 -17.52 -28.69
C ASN A 670 -36.40 -17.99 -27.67
N LEU A 671 -36.79 -19.26 -27.67
CA LEU A 671 -37.73 -19.82 -26.70
C LEU A 671 -37.03 -20.14 -25.38
N LEU A 672 -37.70 -19.80 -24.28
CA LEU A 672 -37.26 -20.08 -22.92
C LEU A 672 -38.21 -21.07 -22.26
N TYR A 673 -37.66 -22.13 -21.69
CA TYR A 673 -38.35 -23.11 -20.88
C TYR A 673 -37.88 -22.95 -19.44
N SER A 674 -38.78 -22.53 -18.54
CA SER A 674 -38.42 -22.18 -17.16
C SER A 674 -37.29 -21.13 -17.07
N GLY A 675 -37.30 -20.17 -18.00
CA GLY A 675 -36.32 -19.08 -18.10
C GLY A 675 -34.96 -19.46 -18.70
N LYS A 676 -34.82 -20.65 -19.31
CA LYS A 676 -33.56 -21.14 -19.90
C LYS A 676 -33.81 -21.76 -21.29
N LYS A 677 -32.80 -21.76 -22.15
CA LYS A 677 -32.91 -22.34 -23.51
C LYS A 677 -32.75 -23.85 -23.46
N LYS A 678 -33.43 -24.58 -24.34
CA LYS A 678 -33.49 -26.07 -24.30
C LYS A 678 -32.11 -26.74 -24.38
N PHE A 679 -31.13 -26.12 -25.04
CA PHE A 679 -29.75 -26.62 -25.16
C PHE A 679 -28.80 -26.21 -24.01
N GLN A 680 -29.27 -25.47 -23.01
CA GLN A 680 -28.46 -25.06 -21.86
C GLN A 680 -28.58 -26.06 -20.70
N VAL A 681 -27.48 -26.33 -20.00
CA VAL A 681 -27.45 -27.33 -18.91
C VAL A 681 -28.48 -27.03 -17.79
N ASP A 682 -28.80 -25.75 -17.57
CA ASP A 682 -29.81 -25.35 -16.58
C ASP A 682 -31.23 -25.77 -16.97
N TYR A 683 -31.52 -25.99 -18.26
CA TYR A 683 -32.78 -26.60 -18.68
C TYR A 683 -32.89 -28.01 -18.10
N LEU A 684 -31.87 -28.84 -18.35
CA LEU A 684 -31.81 -30.21 -17.85
C LEU A 684 -31.94 -30.27 -16.32
N ARG A 685 -31.24 -29.38 -15.59
CA ARG A 685 -31.33 -29.31 -14.13
C ARG A 685 -32.73 -28.98 -13.60
N LYS A 686 -33.52 -28.21 -14.36
CA LYS A 686 -34.86 -27.76 -13.96
C LYS A 686 -35.97 -28.71 -14.39
N THR A 687 -35.86 -29.31 -15.57
CA THR A 687 -36.93 -30.11 -16.17
C THR A 687 -36.70 -31.62 -16.05
N GLY A 688 -35.45 -32.06 -15.90
CA GLY A 688 -35.07 -33.48 -15.94
C GLY A 688 -35.16 -34.14 -17.32
N GLU A 689 -35.50 -33.41 -18.40
CA GLU A 689 -35.69 -33.99 -19.74
C GLU A 689 -34.36 -34.17 -20.49
N GLU A 690 -33.68 -35.29 -20.24
CA GLU A 690 -32.35 -35.57 -20.81
C GLU A 690 -32.35 -35.73 -22.34
N LYS A 691 -33.30 -36.47 -22.90
CA LYS A 691 -33.35 -36.75 -24.34
C LYS A 691 -33.51 -35.46 -25.15
N GLY A 692 -34.49 -34.63 -24.78
CA GLY A 692 -34.74 -33.36 -25.47
C GLY A 692 -33.61 -32.35 -25.30
N TYR A 693 -32.91 -32.35 -24.16
CA TYR A 693 -31.69 -31.55 -23.98
C TYR A 693 -30.58 -31.96 -24.95
N LYS A 694 -30.26 -33.27 -25.03
CA LYS A 694 -29.20 -33.78 -25.91
C LYS A 694 -29.49 -33.51 -27.38
N GLU A 695 -30.73 -33.73 -27.83
CA GLU A 695 -31.15 -33.43 -29.21
C GLU A 695 -31.04 -31.93 -29.53
N ALA A 696 -31.50 -31.06 -28.62
CA ALA A 696 -31.39 -29.61 -28.75
C ALA A 696 -29.92 -29.13 -28.78
N LEU A 697 -29.07 -29.71 -27.94
CA LEU A 697 -27.63 -29.42 -27.88
C LEU A 697 -26.95 -29.74 -29.21
N VAL A 698 -27.14 -30.95 -29.73
CA VAL A 698 -26.55 -31.39 -31.00
C VAL A 698 -27.03 -30.52 -32.16
N LYS A 699 -28.33 -30.21 -32.24
CA LYS A 699 -28.89 -29.30 -33.27
C LYS A 699 -28.22 -27.93 -33.22
N TRP A 700 -28.05 -27.36 -32.02
CA TRP A 700 -27.43 -26.05 -31.88
C TRP A 700 -25.95 -26.04 -32.23
N ILE A 701 -25.19 -27.08 -31.86
CA ILE A 701 -23.78 -27.24 -32.26
C ILE A 701 -23.66 -27.32 -33.79
N LYS A 702 -24.49 -28.14 -34.44
CA LYS A 702 -24.52 -28.25 -35.91
C LYS A 702 -24.85 -26.92 -36.58
N PHE A 703 -25.80 -26.15 -36.04
CA PHE A 703 -26.11 -24.80 -36.51
C PHE A 703 -24.89 -23.87 -36.43
N CYS A 704 -24.17 -23.87 -35.31
CA CYS A 704 -22.96 -23.07 -35.14
C CYS A 704 -21.85 -23.47 -36.13
N LEU A 705 -21.62 -24.77 -36.33
CA LEU A 705 -20.61 -25.27 -37.27
C LEU A 705 -20.95 -24.96 -38.73
N ARG A 706 -22.25 -24.99 -39.09
CA ARG A 706 -22.75 -24.57 -40.41
C ARG A 706 -22.52 -23.08 -40.63
N PHE A 707 -22.76 -22.25 -39.61
CA PHE A 707 -22.47 -20.83 -39.68
C PHE A 707 -20.99 -20.57 -39.94
N LEU A 708 -20.09 -21.23 -39.20
CA LEU A 708 -18.66 -21.01 -39.34
C LEU A 708 -18.09 -21.46 -40.70
N SER A 709 -18.63 -22.50 -41.33
CA SER A 709 -18.20 -22.93 -42.68
C SER A 709 -18.74 -22.08 -43.82
N GLN A 710 -19.78 -21.28 -43.59
CA GLN A 710 -20.41 -20.47 -44.63
C GLN A 710 -20.13 -18.98 -44.48
N TYR A 711 -19.82 -18.49 -43.28
CA TYR A 711 -19.54 -17.07 -43.06
C TYR A 711 -18.13 -16.71 -43.55
N LYS A 712 -18.01 -15.79 -44.53
CA LYS A 712 -16.74 -15.52 -45.24
C LYS A 712 -15.58 -15.18 -44.31
N SER A 713 -15.85 -14.48 -43.21
CA SER A 713 -14.81 -14.05 -42.26
C SER A 713 -14.29 -15.17 -41.34
N THR A 714 -14.93 -16.34 -41.30
CA THR A 714 -14.52 -17.46 -40.42
C THR A 714 -13.86 -18.60 -41.18
N LEU A 715 -13.85 -18.58 -42.51
CA LEU A 715 -13.23 -19.61 -43.36
C LEU A 715 -11.72 -19.76 -43.17
N VAL A 716 -11.07 -18.74 -42.62
CA VAL A 716 -9.64 -18.73 -42.32
C VAL A 716 -9.27 -19.67 -41.16
N TYR A 717 -10.24 -20.06 -40.33
CA TYR A 717 -10.00 -20.92 -39.18
C TYR A 717 -10.13 -22.39 -39.56
N ASP A 718 -9.14 -23.19 -39.18
CA ASP A 718 -9.25 -24.65 -39.25
C ASP A 718 -10.10 -25.17 -38.09
N ILE A 719 -11.30 -25.62 -38.42
CA ILE A 719 -12.26 -26.26 -37.50
C ILE A 719 -12.65 -27.67 -37.97
N SER A 720 -11.83 -28.26 -38.85
CA SER A 720 -12.09 -29.58 -39.45
C SER A 720 -12.34 -30.67 -38.40
N SER A 721 -11.62 -30.62 -37.26
CA SER A 721 -11.74 -31.56 -36.15
C SER A 721 -13.10 -31.57 -35.45
N PHE A 722 -13.96 -30.57 -35.68
CA PHE A 722 -15.27 -30.44 -35.02
C PHE A 722 -16.42 -31.08 -35.81
N TYR A 723 -16.23 -31.45 -37.08
CA TYR A 723 -17.31 -31.95 -37.94
C TYR A 723 -17.65 -33.43 -37.76
N SER A 724 -16.83 -34.22 -37.05
CA SER A 724 -17.14 -35.63 -36.85
C SER A 724 -18.33 -35.83 -35.92
N GLU A 725 -19.23 -36.76 -36.27
CA GLU A 725 -20.41 -37.05 -35.45
C GLU A 725 -20.03 -37.50 -34.03
N SER A 726 -18.93 -38.25 -33.88
CA SER A 726 -18.43 -38.65 -32.57
C SER A 726 -18.02 -37.45 -31.71
N LYS A 727 -17.38 -36.42 -32.30
CA LYS A 727 -16.99 -35.21 -31.56
C LYS A 727 -18.22 -34.39 -31.17
N ILE A 728 -19.17 -34.19 -32.07
CA ILE A 728 -20.40 -33.42 -31.80
C ILE A 728 -21.19 -34.03 -30.64
N HIS A 729 -21.30 -35.36 -30.59
CA HIS A 729 -22.02 -36.07 -29.53
C HIS A 729 -21.22 -36.23 -28.22
N SER A 730 -19.92 -35.92 -28.22
CA SER A 730 -19.07 -36.04 -27.02
C SER A 730 -19.29 -34.93 -25.98
N TYR A 731 -19.83 -33.78 -26.40
CA TYR A 731 -20.00 -32.63 -25.53
C TYR A 731 -21.14 -32.84 -24.52
N ALA A 732 -20.84 -32.68 -23.23
CA ALA A 732 -21.85 -32.74 -22.18
C ALA A 732 -22.69 -31.44 -22.11
N SER A 733 -22.14 -30.34 -22.61
CA SER A 733 -22.78 -29.02 -22.61
C SER A 733 -22.34 -28.13 -23.75
N VAL A 734 -23.18 -27.15 -24.09
CA VAL A 734 -22.84 -26.14 -25.10
C VAL A 734 -21.64 -25.28 -24.65
N ASP A 735 -21.47 -25.07 -23.34
CA ASP A 735 -20.37 -24.27 -22.80
C ASP A 735 -19.01 -24.95 -22.99
N GLU A 736 -18.97 -26.28 -22.93
CA GLU A 736 -17.79 -27.07 -23.25
C GLU A 736 -17.40 -26.92 -24.73
N PHE A 737 -18.38 -27.05 -25.63
CA PHE A 737 -18.20 -26.80 -27.07
C PHE A 737 -17.68 -25.39 -27.34
N TYR A 738 -18.33 -24.36 -26.77
CA TYR A 738 -17.92 -22.97 -26.96
C TYR A 738 -16.51 -22.70 -26.45
N LYS A 739 -16.14 -23.25 -25.29
CA LYS A 739 -14.78 -23.12 -24.75
C LYS A 739 -13.75 -23.71 -25.70
N GLU A 740 -13.99 -24.90 -26.24
CA GLU A 740 -13.03 -25.55 -27.13
C GLU A 740 -12.93 -24.85 -28.49
N ILE A 741 -14.06 -24.53 -29.14
CA ILE A 741 -14.04 -23.95 -30.49
C ILE A 741 -13.54 -22.51 -30.52
N ASN A 742 -13.87 -21.67 -29.52
CA ASN A 742 -13.41 -20.28 -29.47
C ASN A 742 -11.86 -20.18 -29.46
N LEU A 743 -11.15 -21.21 -28.98
CA LEU A 743 -9.68 -21.29 -28.99
C LEU A 743 -9.08 -21.50 -30.39
N CYS A 744 -9.86 -21.94 -31.36
CA CYS A 744 -9.45 -22.09 -32.76
C CYS A 744 -9.71 -20.83 -33.59
N LEU A 745 -10.45 -19.85 -33.06
CA LEU A 745 -10.92 -18.68 -33.83
C LEU A 745 -10.00 -17.48 -33.72
N TYR A 746 -8.70 -17.75 -33.81
CA TYR A 746 -7.64 -16.77 -33.78
C TYR A 746 -6.57 -17.17 -34.82
N ASN A 747 -6.21 -16.24 -35.69
CA ASN A 747 -5.20 -16.45 -36.70
C ASN A 747 -4.40 -15.15 -36.97
N ILE A 748 -3.11 -15.31 -37.22
CA ILE A 748 -2.25 -14.26 -37.76
C ILE A 748 -1.58 -14.83 -39.01
N SER A 749 -1.70 -14.11 -40.12
CA SER A 749 -0.95 -14.32 -41.36
C SER A 749 -0.22 -13.03 -41.75
N PHE A 750 0.56 -13.08 -42.83
CA PHE A 750 1.29 -11.92 -43.35
C PHE A 750 1.06 -11.73 -44.84
N ARG A 751 0.94 -10.48 -45.25
CA ARG A 751 0.83 -10.06 -46.64
C ARG A 751 1.98 -9.12 -46.98
N HIS A 752 2.63 -9.33 -48.12
CA HIS A 752 3.73 -8.47 -48.58
C HIS A 752 3.21 -7.13 -49.10
N VAL A 753 3.91 -6.05 -48.73
CA VAL A 753 3.64 -4.67 -49.16
C VAL A 753 4.96 -3.98 -49.50
N SER A 754 5.08 -3.35 -50.67
CA SER A 754 6.33 -2.73 -51.10
C SER A 754 6.77 -1.58 -50.20
N VAL A 755 8.08 -1.45 -50.02
CA VAL A 755 8.71 -0.40 -49.22
C VAL A 755 8.40 0.97 -49.80
N ASP A 756 8.53 1.13 -51.13
CA ASP A 756 8.25 2.39 -51.83
C ASP A 756 6.83 2.89 -51.57
N TYR A 757 5.84 1.98 -51.49
CA TYR A 757 4.47 2.35 -51.18
C TYR A 757 4.33 2.87 -49.74
N ILE A 758 4.93 2.17 -48.77
CA ILE A 758 4.91 2.60 -47.37
C ILE A 758 5.62 3.93 -47.19
N ASP A 759 6.80 4.09 -47.78
CA ASP A 759 7.61 5.31 -47.66
C ASP A 759 6.89 6.51 -48.30
N ALA A 760 6.23 6.32 -49.46
CA ALA A 760 5.39 7.35 -50.06
C ALA A 760 4.21 7.76 -49.16
N LEU A 761 3.55 6.79 -48.49
CA LEU A 761 2.48 7.11 -47.54
C LEU A 761 2.98 7.89 -46.32
N VAL A 762 4.20 7.62 -45.84
CA VAL A 762 4.83 8.36 -44.75
C VAL A 762 5.17 9.78 -45.19
N GLU A 763 5.77 9.91 -46.38
CA GLU A 763 6.16 11.18 -46.99
C GLU A 763 4.95 12.11 -47.16
N ASP A 764 3.84 11.56 -47.67
CA ASP A 764 2.57 12.28 -47.89
C ASP A 764 1.78 12.56 -46.58
N GLY A 765 2.24 12.10 -45.42
CA GLY A 765 1.51 12.24 -44.15
C GLY A 765 0.20 11.44 -44.07
N LYS A 766 0.04 10.44 -44.94
CA LYS A 766 -1.12 9.53 -44.97
C LYS A 766 -1.02 8.46 -43.87
N ILE A 767 0.20 8.09 -43.48
CA ILE A 767 0.47 7.24 -42.32
C ILE A 767 1.60 7.81 -41.47
N TYR A 768 1.57 7.49 -40.18
CA TYR A 768 2.64 7.73 -39.22
C TYR A 768 3.31 6.39 -38.91
N LEU A 769 4.57 6.23 -39.29
CA LEU A 769 5.30 4.98 -39.15
C LEU A 769 6.28 5.07 -37.98
N PHE A 770 6.17 4.14 -37.05
CA PHE A 770 7.04 4.05 -35.89
C PHE A 770 7.74 2.69 -35.83
N GLN A 771 9.04 2.67 -35.58
CA GLN A 771 9.73 1.45 -35.19
C GLN A 771 9.38 1.10 -33.74
N ILE A 772 8.88 -0.12 -33.51
CA ILE A 772 8.66 -0.68 -32.17
C ILE A 772 10.03 -1.10 -31.62
N TYR A 773 10.53 -0.37 -30.63
CA TYR A 773 11.93 -0.44 -30.21
C TYR A 773 12.09 -0.69 -28.71
N ASN A 774 13.10 -1.48 -28.38
CA ASN A 774 13.75 -1.48 -27.08
C ASN A 774 15.26 -1.76 -27.30
N LYS A 775 16.06 -1.74 -26.23
CA LYS A 775 17.52 -1.90 -26.34
C LYS A 775 17.96 -3.18 -27.07
N ASP A 776 17.16 -4.24 -27.05
CA ASP A 776 17.52 -5.53 -27.62
C ASP A 776 17.44 -5.53 -29.15
N PHE A 777 16.77 -4.54 -29.75
CA PHE A 777 16.72 -4.30 -31.19
C PHE A 777 17.82 -3.32 -31.67
N SER A 778 18.71 -2.89 -30.78
CA SER A 778 19.90 -2.13 -31.18
C SER A 778 20.83 -3.01 -32.03
N PRO A 779 21.45 -2.50 -33.11
CA PRO A 779 22.47 -3.24 -33.83
C PRO A 779 23.71 -3.58 -32.96
N TYR A 780 23.90 -2.85 -31.85
CA TYR A 780 24.97 -3.10 -30.87
C TYR A 780 24.59 -4.10 -29.77
N SER A 781 23.36 -4.62 -29.77
CA SER A 781 22.91 -5.58 -28.76
C SER A 781 23.52 -6.96 -29.01
N LYS A 782 24.30 -7.45 -28.03
CA LYS A 782 24.94 -8.78 -28.08
C LYS A 782 24.52 -9.72 -26.94
N GLY A 783 23.79 -9.19 -25.96
CA GLY A 783 23.39 -9.94 -24.76
C GLY A 783 22.12 -10.76 -24.94
N THR A 784 21.82 -11.62 -23.96
CA THR A 784 20.54 -12.33 -23.92
C THR A 784 19.38 -11.33 -23.87
N PRO A 785 18.39 -11.43 -24.77
CA PRO A 785 17.25 -10.51 -24.80
C PRO A 785 16.47 -10.48 -23.48
N ASN A 786 15.72 -9.41 -23.27
CA ASN A 786 14.73 -9.34 -22.20
C ASN A 786 13.63 -10.38 -22.48
N LEU A 787 13.04 -10.94 -21.41
CA LEU A 787 11.99 -11.93 -21.53
C LEU A 787 10.76 -11.39 -22.31
N HIS A 788 10.43 -10.10 -22.15
CA HIS A 788 9.38 -9.43 -22.90
C HIS A 788 9.67 -9.31 -24.41
N THR A 789 10.95 -9.20 -24.79
CA THR A 789 11.36 -9.22 -26.20
C THR A 789 11.16 -10.61 -26.79
N LEU A 790 11.46 -11.67 -26.03
CA LEU A 790 11.19 -13.04 -26.45
C LEU A 790 9.69 -13.30 -26.62
N TYR A 791 8.85 -12.82 -25.69
CA TYR A 791 7.40 -12.91 -25.81
C TYR A 791 6.88 -12.19 -27.06
N TRP A 792 7.38 -10.99 -27.33
CA TRP A 792 7.00 -10.23 -28.53
C TRP A 792 7.36 -10.97 -29.81
N LYS A 793 8.59 -11.47 -29.92
CA LYS A 793 9.01 -12.26 -31.08
C LYS A 793 8.16 -13.52 -31.25
N MET A 794 7.84 -14.20 -30.14
CA MET A 794 7.06 -15.44 -30.14
C MET A 794 5.62 -15.27 -30.61
N LEU A 795 5.02 -14.08 -30.53
CA LEU A 795 3.70 -13.82 -31.10
C LEU A 795 3.64 -14.11 -32.60
N PHE A 796 4.76 -13.92 -33.31
CA PHE A 796 4.86 -13.98 -34.76
C PHE A 796 5.75 -15.14 -35.25
N ASP A 797 6.15 -16.02 -34.33
CA ASP A 797 6.98 -17.19 -34.61
C ASP A 797 6.11 -18.34 -35.15
N GLU A 798 6.57 -19.02 -36.19
CA GLU A 798 5.81 -20.09 -36.86
C GLU A 798 5.41 -21.21 -35.89
N ARG A 799 6.26 -21.55 -34.92
CA ARG A 799 5.96 -22.58 -33.90
C ARG A 799 4.78 -22.18 -33.03
N ASN A 800 4.68 -20.90 -32.67
CA ASN A 800 3.54 -20.37 -31.95
C ASN A 800 2.30 -20.32 -32.84
N LEU A 801 2.42 -19.85 -34.08
CA LEU A 801 1.27 -19.74 -34.98
C LEU A 801 0.66 -21.10 -35.32
N ALA A 802 1.46 -22.16 -35.39
CA ALA A 802 0.98 -23.54 -35.57
C ALA A 802 0.15 -24.04 -34.37
N ASN A 803 0.53 -23.68 -33.14
CA ASN A 803 -0.23 -24.02 -31.94
C ASN A 803 -0.16 -22.91 -30.88
N VAL A 804 -1.07 -21.94 -31.01
CA VAL A 804 -1.02 -20.66 -30.30
C VAL A 804 -0.95 -20.80 -28.79
N VAL A 805 0.20 -20.42 -28.24
CA VAL A 805 0.45 -20.23 -26.80
C VAL A 805 0.38 -18.74 -26.47
N TYR A 806 0.98 -17.90 -27.31
CA TYR A 806 1.03 -16.45 -27.19
C TYR A 806 0.04 -15.82 -28.17
N LYS A 807 -0.98 -15.16 -27.64
CA LYS A 807 -1.97 -14.42 -28.42
C LYS A 807 -1.76 -12.92 -28.25
N LEU A 808 -1.77 -12.19 -29.37
CA LEU A 808 -1.84 -10.72 -29.37
C LEU A 808 -3.27 -10.27 -29.00
N ASN A 809 -3.40 -9.29 -28.10
CA ASN A 809 -4.69 -8.72 -27.74
C ASN A 809 -4.87 -7.31 -28.33
N GLY A 810 -6.13 -6.89 -28.48
CA GLY A 810 -6.50 -5.50 -28.78
C GLY A 810 -6.31 -4.58 -27.58
N ASP A 811 -6.94 -3.41 -27.59
CA ASP A 811 -6.83 -2.39 -26.53
C ASP A 811 -5.37 -1.99 -26.22
N ALA A 812 -4.56 -1.83 -27.27
CA ALA A 812 -3.21 -1.28 -27.12
C ALA A 812 -3.26 0.24 -27.02
N GLU A 813 -2.21 0.85 -26.46
CA GLU A 813 -2.18 2.29 -26.21
C GLU A 813 -0.83 2.90 -26.60
N VAL A 814 -0.88 4.13 -27.13
CA VAL A 814 0.30 4.94 -27.41
C VAL A 814 0.31 6.16 -26.51
N PHE A 815 1.48 6.50 -26.00
CA PHE A 815 1.69 7.65 -25.14
C PHE A 815 2.81 8.54 -25.67
N PHE A 816 2.72 9.83 -25.38
CA PHE A 816 3.82 10.78 -25.54
C PHE A 816 4.28 11.24 -24.17
N ARG A 817 5.59 11.21 -23.93
CA ARG A 817 6.20 11.70 -22.70
C ARG A 817 7.19 12.80 -23.06
N LYS A 818 6.86 14.03 -22.66
CA LYS A 818 7.76 15.19 -22.75
C LYS A 818 9.03 14.94 -21.93
N SER A 819 10.12 15.57 -22.33
CA SER A 819 11.34 15.64 -21.52
C SER A 819 11.01 16.21 -20.14
N SER A 820 11.66 15.66 -19.11
CA SER A 820 11.42 16.00 -17.71
C SER A 820 12.71 16.30 -16.95
N VAL A 821 13.85 16.25 -17.65
CA VAL A 821 15.18 16.54 -17.12
C VAL A 821 15.88 17.40 -18.16
N LYS A 822 16.34 18.59 -17.77
CA LYS A 822 17.11 19.47 -18.66
C LYS A 822 18.49 18.87 -18.89
N TYR A 823 18.93 18.84 -20.15
CA TYR A 823 20.28 18.40 -20.51
C TYR A 823 21.15 19.63 -20.75
N GLU A 824 22.15 19.83 -19.90
CA GLU A 824 23.12 20.92 -20.05
C GLU A 824 24.48 20.39 -20.52
N HIS A 825 25.00 19.37 -19.83
CA HIS A 825 26.26 18.72 -20.14
C HIS A 825 26.21 17.23 -19.82
N PRO A 826 27.06 16.39 -20.45
CA PRO A 826 27.09 14.96 -20.16
C PRO A 826 27.56 14.72 -18.72
N THR A 827 26.95 13.74 -18.05
CA THR A 827 27.35 13.35 -16.69
C THR A 827 28.78 12.81 -16.66
N HIS A 828 29.16 12.07 -17.70
CA HIS A 828 30.54 11.67 -17.94
C HIS A 828 30.87 11.89 -19.42
N PRO A 829 31.79 12.81 -19.74
CA PRO A 829 32.23 13.07 -21.11
C PRO A 829 32.95 11.88 -21.75
N ALA A 830 32.89 11.79 -23.07
CA ALA A 830 33.63 10.82 -23.86
C ALA A 830 35.14 10.89 -23.60
N ASN A 831 35.80 9.73 -23.70
CA ASN A 831 37.24 9.52 -23.54
C ASN A 831 37.81 9.89 -22.16
N GLN A 832 36.96 10.17 -21.17
CA GLN A 832 37.38 10.36 -19.78
C GLN A 832 37.20 9.07 -18.95
N PRO A 833 38.15 8.72 -18.08
CA PRO A 833 38.03 7.54 -17.22
C PRO A 833 36.96 7.75 -16.15
N ILE A 834 36.06 6.77 -15.99
CA ILE A 834 34.98 6.77 -15.00
C ILE A 834 35.27 5.70 -13.96
N ALA A 835 35.22 6.05 -12.68
CA ALA A 835 35.38 5.09 -11.59
C ALA A 835 34.24 4.06 -11.58
N ASN A 836 34.61 2.77 -11.60
CA ASN A 836 33.65 1.69 -11.46
C ASN A 836 33.18 1.61 -10.00
N LYS A 837 31.85 1.58 -9.81
CA LYS A 837 31.24 1.65 -8.47
C LYS A 837 31.38 0.37 -7.64
N ASN A 838 31.54 -0.79 -8.30
CA ASN A 838 31.79 -2.05 -7.60
C ASN A 838 33.26 -2.11 -7.17
N ILE A 839 33.49 -2.04 -5.85
CA ILE A 839 34.83 -2.07 -5.25
C ILE A 839 35.55 -3.38 -5.57
N LEU A 840 34.81 -4.48 -5.75
CA LEU A 840 35.32 -5.81 -6.09
C LEU A 840 35.62 -6.00 -7.59
N ASN A 841 35.37 -5.00 -8.44
CA ASN A 841 35.73 -5.10 -9.85
C ASN A 841 37.25 -4.97 -10.01
N ASP A 842 37.87 -5.90 -10.74
CA ASP A 842 39.29 -5.85 -11.10
C ASP A 842 39.63 -4.60 -11.91
N LYS A 843 38.72 -4.23 -12.82
CA LYS A 843 38.80 -2.99 -13.57
C LYS A 843 38.29 -1.85 -12.68
N LYS A 844 39.18 -0.99 -12.18
CA LYS A 844 38.81 0.15 -11.31
C LYS A 844 38.19 1.32 -12.07
N GLN A 845 38.55 1.50 -13.34
CA GLN A 845 38.03 2.58 -14.18
C GLN A 845 37.66 2.08 -15.57
N SER A 846 36.64 2.68 -16.17
CA SER A 846 36.21 2.41 -17.54
C SER A 846 36.19 3.69 -18.35
N THR A 847 36.73 3.63 -19.56
CA THR A 847 36.71 4.74 -20.54
C THR A 847 35.81 4.36 -21.70
N PHE A 848 34.99 5.30 -22.17
CA PHE A 848 34.05 5.11 -23.28
C PHE A 848 34.31 6.15 -24.36
N THR A 849 34.22 5.77 -25.64
CA THR A 849 34.44 6.69 -26.77
C THR A 849 33.26 7.62 -27.05
N TYR A 850 32.27 7.64 -26.16
CA TYR A 850 31.03 8.38 -26.28
C TYR A 850 30.55 8.85 -24.90
N ASP A 851 29.73 9.90 -24.89
CA ASP A 851 29.19 10.47 -23.66
C ASP A 851 28.22 9.54 -22.93
N LEU A 852 28.28 9.54 -21.60
CA LEU A 852 27.27 8.93 -20.74
C LEU A 852 26.46 10.02 -20.05
N VAL A 853 25.17 10.04 -20.37
CA VAL A 853 24.21 11.00 -19.80
C VAL A 853 23.32 10.25 -18.82
N LYS A 854 23.39 10.62 -17.54
CA LYS A 854 22.49 10.10 -16.50
C LYS A 854 21.06 10.41 -16.94
N ASP A 855 20.19 9.40 -16.88
CA ASP A 855 18.78 9.57 -17.19
C ASP A 855 18.46 10.14 -18.58
N LYS A 856 19.35 9.93 -19.57
CA LYS A 856 19.21 10.32 -20.99
C LYS A 856 17.81 10.09 -21.58
N ARG A 857 17.16 9.00 -21.19
CA ARG A 857 15.81 8.66 -21.67
C ARG A 857 14.75 9.68 -21.30
N TYR A 858 14.99 10.52 -20.28
CA TYR A 858 14.10 11.57 -19.79
C TYR A 858 14.50 12.97 -20.26
N THR A 859 15.67 13.12 -20.89
CA THR A 859 16.15 14.42 -21.42
C THR A 859 15.63 14.76 -22.81
N VAL A 860 14.89 13.83 -23.41
CA VAL A 860 14.28 13.98 -24.74
C VAL A 860 12.84 13.50 -24.70
N ASP A 861 12.04 14.00 -25.61
CA ASP A 861 10.67 13.55 -25.81
C ASP A 861 10.65 12.12 -26.34
N LYS A 862 9.66 11.31 -25.91
CA LYS A 862 9.54 9.91 -26.35
C LYS A 862 8.10 9.49 -26.54
N PHE A 863 7.87 8.71 -27.59
CA PHE A 863 6.65 7.93 -27.77
C PHE A 863 6.80 6.54 -27.13
N GLN A 864 5.73 6.03 -26.53
CA GLN A 864 5.69 4.73 -25.86
C GLN A 864 4.51 3.92 -26.37
N PHE A 865 4.71 2.63 -26.56
CA PHE A 865 3.68 1.68 -26.97
C PHE A 865 3.45 0.63 -25.90
N HIS A 866 2.20 0.48 -25.48
CA HIS A 866 1.75 -0.50 -24.51
C HIS A 866 0.82 -1.49 -25.19
N VAL A 867 1.20 -2.77 -25.23
CA VAL A 867 0.46 -3.79 -25.98
C VAL A 867 0.17 -5.02 -25.11
N PRO A 868 -1.10 -5.37 -24.88
CA PRO A 868 -1.46 -6.55 -24.11
C PRO A 868 -1.33 -7.84 -24.94
N ILE A 869 -1.00 -8.92 -24.25
CA ILE A 869 -0.89 -10.28 -24.78
C ILE A 869 -1.51 -11.27 -23.80
N THR A 870 -1.93 -12.44 -24.30
CA THR A 870 -2.34 -13.59 -23.49
C THR A 870 -1.33 -14.71 -23.67
N LEU A 871 -0.76 -15.17 -22.55
CA LEU A 871 0.08 -16.35 -22.45
C LEU A 871 -0.79 -17.59 -22.19
N ASN A 872 -0.35 -18.75 -22.68
CA ASN A 872 -1.09 -20.01 -22.57
C ASN A 872 -2.54 -19.89 -23.07
N PHE A 873 -2.73 -19.22 -24.22
CA PHE A 873 -4.05 -18.87 -24.75
C PHE A 873 -5.01 -20.07 -24.85
N LYS A 874 -4.53 -21.22 -25.32
CA LYS A 874 -5.33 -22.45 -25.48
C LYS A 874 -5.51 -23.29 -24.22
N SER A 875 -5.02 -22.84 -23.06
CA SER A 875 -5.11 -23.61 -21.82
C SER A 875 -6.51 -23.51 -21.19
N THR A 876 -7.07 -24.65 -20.79
CA THR A 876 -8.43 -24.79 -20.24
C THR A 876 -8.46 -25.45 -18.84
N GLY A 877 -7.29 -25.67 -18.23
CA GLY A 877 -7.15 -26.28 -16.92
C GLY A 877 -7.67 -25.39 -15.78
N ASN A 878 -7.64 -25.94 -14.56
CA ASN A 878 -8.12 -25.25 -13.36
C ASN A 878 -7.10 -24.18 -12.89
N ASP A 879 -7.61 -23.01 -12.50
CA ASP A 879 -6.83 -21.92 -11.89
C ASP A 879 -6.24 -22.34 -10.52
N ASN A 880 -6.82 -23.35 -9.86
CA ASN A 880 -6.33 -23.97 -8.64
C ASN A 880 -5.65 -25.33 -8.92
N ILE A 881 -4.34 -25.39 -8.66
CA ILE A 881 -3.49 -26.55 -8.91
C ILE A 881 -3.07 -27.28 -7.63
N ASN A 882 -3.57 -26.87 -6.46
CA ASN A 882 -3.14 -27.40 -5.16
C ASN A 882 -3.26 -28.93 -5.08
N GLN A 883 -4.36 -29.49 -5.59
CA GLN A 883 -4.57 -30.94 -5.59
C GLN A 883 -3.50 -31.66 -6.43
N SER A 884 -3.25 -31.19 -7.65
CA SER A 884 -2.21 -31.75 -8.53
C SER A 884 -0.82 -31.64 -7.93
N VAL A 885 -0.52 -30.56 -7.19
CA VAL A 885 0.74 -30.41 -6.46
C VAL A 885 0.83 -31.38 -5.29
N ASN A 886 -0.25 -31.57 -4.52
CA ASN A 886 -0.28 -32.52 -3.41
C ASN A 886 -0.12 -33.97 -3.89
N GLU A 887 -0.67 -34.32 -5.05
CA GLU A 887 -0.43 -35.61 -5.72
C GLU A 887 1.04 -35.73 -6.17
N TYR A 888 1.60 -34.70 -6.79
CA TYR A 888 3.02 -34.65 -7.16
C TYR A 888 3.94 -34.87 -5.96
N ILE A 889 3.66 -34.24 -4.81
CA ILE A 889 4.45 -34.40 -3.58
C ILE A 889 4.41 -35.83 -3.08
N LYS A 890 3.23 -36.48 -3.10
CA LYS A 890 3.08 -37.89 -2.68
C LYS A 890 3.88 -38.86 -3.56
N GLU A 891 4.01 -38.55 -4.84
CA GLU A 891 4.70 -39.39 -5.83
C GLU A 891 6.22 -39.13 -5.90
N THR A 892 6.68 -37.95 -5.50
CA THR A 892 8.07 -37.52 -5.70
C THR A 892 8.98 -38.00 -4.58
N GLN A 893 9.96 -38.84 -4.90
CA GLN A 893 10.93 -39.38 -3.93
C GLN A 893 12.08 -38.42 -3.61
N ASP A 894 12.50 -37.59 -4.56
CA ASP A 894 13.62 -36.62 -4.43
C ASP A 894 13.09 -35.18 -4.34
N LEU A 895 12.23 -34.94 -3.34
CA LEU A 895 11.64 -33.63 -3.06
C LEU A 895 12.47 -32.87 -2.02
N HIS A 896 12.58 -31.56 -2.17
CA HIS A 896 13.21 -30.68 -1.18
C HIS A 896 12.26 -29.58 -0.71
N ILE A 897 12.62 -28.91 0.38
CA ILE A 897 11.87 -27.78 0.93
C ILE A 897 12.80 -26.58 1.03
N ILE A 898 12.39 -25.45 0.46
CA ILE A 898 13.04 -24.15 0.64
C ILE A 898 12.28 -23.41 1.73
N GLY A 899 12.87 -23.31 2.91
CA GLY A 899 12.40 -22.44 3.98
C GLY A 899 12.90 -21.02 3.77
N ILE A 900 12.00 -20.04 3.83
CA ILE A 900 12.35 -18.62 3.74
C ILE A 900 11.88 -17.90 5.00
N ASP A 901 12.83 -17.48 5.80
CA ASP A 901 12.62 -16.73 7.04
C ASP A 901 12.79 -15.22 6.83
N ARG A 902 12.11 -14.44 7.67
CA ARG A 902 11.99 -12.98 7.58
C ARG A 902 12.38 -12.35 8.91
N GLY A 903 13.52 -11.68 8.93
CA GLY A 903 14.13 -11.18 10.16
C GLY A 903 14.45 -9.69 10.18
N GLU A 904 14.89 -9.22 11.35
CA GLU A 904 15.42 -7.85 11.52
C GLU A 904 16.85 -7.71 11.01
N ARG A 905 17.65 -8.78 11.12
CA ARG A 905 19.06 -8.80 10.65
C ARG A 905 19.18 -9.17 9.17
N HIS A 906 18.23 -9.94 8.67
CA HIS A 906 18.22 -10.42 7.30
C HIS A 906 16.87 -10.08 6.68
N LEU A 907 16.89 -9.35 5.57
CA LEU A 907 15.67 -9.03 4.82
C LEU A 907 14.92 -10.33 4.48
N LEU A 908 15.67 -11.33 4.01
CA LEU A 908 15.24 -12.71 3.78
C LEU A 908 16.42 -13.64 4.08
N TYR A 909 16.14 -14.78 4.71
CA TYR A 909 17.12 -15.84 4.92
C TYR A 909 16.59 -17.14 4.30
N LEU A 910 17.44 -17.84 3.57
CA LEU A 910 17.06 -19.02 2.81
C LEU A 910 17.75 -20.27 3.38
N THR A 911 16.98 -21.35 3.53
CA THR A 911 17.48 -22.68 3.89
C THR A 911 16.81 -23.73 3.01
N VAL A 912 17.60 -24.57 2.34
CA VAL A 912 17.13 -25.72 1.56
C VAL A 912 17.38 -26.99 2.37
N ILE A 913 16.35 -27.80 2.56
CA ILE A 913 16.46 -29.10 3.25
C ILE A 913 15.94 -30.23 2.36
N ASP A 914 16.46 -31.44 2.58
CA ASP A 914 15.84 -32.67 2.06
C ASP A 914 14.69 -33.15 2.97
N LEU A 915 13.98 -34.21 2.56
CA LEU A 915 12.88 -34.79 3.34
C LEU A 915 13.28 -35.38 4.70
N LYS A 916 14.60 -35.55 4.96
CA LYS A 916 15.12 -36.00 6.25
C LYS A 916 15.49 -34.82 7.17
N GLY A 917 15.35 -33.58 6.68
CA GLY A 917 15.72 -32.37 7.41
C GLY A 917 17.19 -31.98 7.30
N ASN A 918 17.99 -32.64 6.45
CA ASN A 918 19.39 -32.26 6.27
C ASN A 918 19.48 -30.98 5.44
N ILE A 919 20.22 -30.00 5.95
CA ILE A 919 20.48 -28.74 5.24
C ILE A 919 21.39 -29.02 4.02
N LYS A 920 20.92 -28.65 2.83
CA LYS A 920 21.69 -28.69 1.57
C LYS A 920 22.35 -27.37 1.27
N GLU A 921 21.62 -26.27 1.46
CA GLU A 921 22.12 -24.91 1.28
C GLU A 921 21.49 -24.01 2.33
N GLN A 922 22.24 -23.04 2.87
CA GLN A 922 21.68 -21.98 3.71
C GLN A 922 22.51 -20.71 3.58
N TYR A 923 21.85 -19.56 3.41
CA TYR A 923 22.52 -18.27 3.32
C TYR A 923 21.54 -17.09 3.45
N SER A 924 22.07 -15.93 3.82
CA SER A 924 21.32 -14.68 3.81
C SER A 924 21.18 -14.17 2.38
N LEU A 925 20.01 -13.62 2.07
CA LEU A 925 19.77 -12.90 0.81
C LEU A 925 20.03 -11.40 0.92
N ASN A 926 20.60 -10.90 2.03
CA ASN A 926 21.03 -9.49 2.12
C ASN A 926 22.02 -9.15 1.01
N ASP A 927 22.95 -10.07 0.77
CA ASP A 927 23.93 -10.01 -0.30
C ASP A 927 23.46 -10.85 -1.48
N ILE A 928 23.36 -10.21 -2.65
CA ILE A 928 23.09 -10.91 -3.90
C ILE A 928 24.42 -11.10 -4.63
N ILE A 929 24.77 -12.36 -4.85
CA ILE A 929 25.97 -12.78 -5.58
C ILE A 929 25.56 -13.23 -6.99
N ASN A 930 26.12 -12.56 -7.99
CA ASN A 930 25.92 -12.84 -9.41
C ASN A 930 27.25 -13.14 -10.08
N GLU A 931 27.29 -14.19 -10.90
CA GLU A 931 28.45 -14.53 -11.71
C GLU A 931 28.20 -14.13 -13.16
N TYR A 932 29.16 -13.44 -13.78
CA TYR A 932 29.10 -13.08 -15.19
C TYR A 932 30.50 -13.05 -15.80
N ASN A 933 30.69 -13.78 -16.90
CA ASN A 933 31.98 -13.98 -17.57
C ASN A 933 33.11 -14.45 -16.62
N GLY A 934 32.79 -15.35 -15.68
CA GLY A 934 33.73 -15.88 -14.69
C GLY A 934 34.05 -14.93 -13.51
N ASN A 935 33.48 -13.72 -13.50
CA ASN A 935 33.67 -12.76 -12.41
C ASN A 935 32.45 -12.74 -11.47
N GLU A 936 32.72 -12.69 -10.17
CA GLU A 936 31.70 -12.59 -9.13
C GLU A 936 31.40 -11.12 -8.76
N TYR A 937 30.12 -10.77 -8.72
CA TYR A 937 29.63 -9.44 -8.35
C TYR A 937 28.71 -9.57 -7.14
N LYS A 938 29.12 -8.97 -6.02
CA LYS A 938 28.36 -8.94 -4.77
C LYS A 938 27.70 -7.57 -4.58
N THR A 939 26.39 -7.56 -4.29
CA THR A 939 25.64 -6.34 -3.95
C THR A 939 24.88 -6.53 -2.64
N ASN A 940 25.20 -5.72 -1.62
CA ASN A 940 24.49 -5.71 -0.35
C ASN A 940 23.25 -4.81 -0.43
N TYR A 941 22.07 -5.41 -0.58
CA TYR A 941 20.81 -4.67 -0.65
C TYR A 941 20.27 -4.24 0.72
N HIS A 942 20.68 -4.90 1.79
CA HIS A 942 20.31 -4.51 3.15
C HIS A 942 20.83 -3.11 3.47
N ASP A 943 22.11 -2.85 3.23
CA ASP A 943 22.73 -1.56 3.52
C ASP A 943 22.24 -0.47 2.57
N LEU A 944 21.98 -0.80 1.30
CA LEU A 944 21.39 0.13 0.35
C LEU A 944 19.97 0.56 0.76
N LEU A 945 19.16 -0.37 1.26
CA LEU A 945 17.81 -0.07 1.75
C LEU A 945 17.85 0.73 3.06
N ALA A 946 18.76 0.39 3.99
CA ALA A 946 18.96 1.14 5.23
C ALA A 946 19.43 2.57 4.97
N LYS A 947 20.39 2.74 4.04
CA LYS A 947 20.84 4.07 3.59
C LYS A 947 19.69 4.87 2.98
N ARG A 948 18.90 4.26 2.09
CA ARG A 948 17.75 4.93 1.47
C ARG A 948 16.67 5.29 2.48
N GLU A 949 16.45 4.47 3.51
CA GLU A 949 15.52 4.76 4.60
C GLU A 949 15.98 5.97 5.42
N LYS A 950 17.28 6.07 5.72
CA LYS A 950 17.89 7.24 6.39
C LYS A 950 17.77 8.51 5.54
N GLU A 951 18.16 8.45 4.27
CA GLU A 951 18.03 9.57 3.31
C GLU A 951 16.58 10.09 3.25
N ARG A 952 15.60 9.20 3.26
CA ARG A 952 14.17 9.57 3.24
C ARG A 952 13.70 10.22 4.53
N LEU A 953 14.22 9.80 5.69
CA LEU A 953 13.93 10.46 6.96
C LEU A 953 14.51 11.88 6.98
N GLU A 954 15.76 12.03 6.55
CA GLU A 954 16.43 13.32 6.42
C GLU A 954 15.66 14.25 5.48
N SER A 955 15.27 13.78 4.28
CA SER A 955 14.48 14.59 3.33
C SER A 955 13.11 15.00 3.89
N ARG A 956 12.45 14.16 4.72
CA ARG A 956 11.19 14.55 5.38
C ARG A 956 11.41 15.68 6.38
N GLN A 957 12.48 15.59 7.16
CA GLN A 957 12.81 16.58 8.18
C GLN A 957 13.24 17.90 7.53
N SER A 958 13.98 17.85 6.42
CA SER A 958 14.44 19.03 5.67
C SER A 958 13.48 19.55 4.60
N TRP A 959 12.27 18.97 4.49
CA TRP A 959 11.26 19.31 3.47
C TRP A 959 11.68 19.07 2.01
N GLN A 960 12.77 18.35 1.80
CA GLN A 960 13.31 18.03 0.47
C GLN A 960 12.53 16.90 -0.22
N THR A 961 12.71 16.80 -1.53
CA THR A 961 12.08 15.75 -2.35
C THR A 961 12.49 14.35 -1.87
N ILE A 962 11.51 13.57 -1.45
CA ILE A 962 11.73 12.23 -0.91
C ILE A 962 11.89 11.21 -2.05
N GLU A 963 13.11 10.69 -2.23
CA GLU A 963 13.36 9.67 -3.25
C GLU A 963 12.60 8.35 -3.01
N ASN A 964 12.17 7.69 -4.09
CA ASN A 964 11.40 6.46 -4.01
C ASN A 964 12.25 5.26 -3.53
N ILE A 965 11.86 4.61 -2.44
CA ILE A 965 12.48 3.34 -1.97
C ILE A 965 11.88 2.11 -2.65
N LYS A 966 10.69 2.24 -3.24
CA LYS A 966 9.94 1.12 -3.83
C LYS A 966 10.71 0.43 -4.95
N ASP A 967 11.41 1.20 -5.79
CA ASP A 967 12.09 0.70 -6.99
C ASP A 967 13.37 -0.06 -6.60
N LEU A 968 14.08 0.40 -5.57
CA LEU A 968 15.22 -0.31 -5.00
C LEU A 968 14.80 -1.67 -4.41
N LYS A 969 13.67 -1.72 -3.69
CA LYS A 969 13.08 -2.98 -3.21
C LYS A 969 12.68 -3.91 -4.35
N GLU A 970 12.08 -3.38 -5.41
CA GLU A 970 11.71 -4.16 -6.60
C GLU A 970 12.95 -4.76 -7.28
N GLY A 971 14.03 -3.97 -7.39
CA GLY A 971 15.33 -4.44 -7.88
C GLY A 971 15.89 -5.59 -7.05
N TYR A 972 15.98 -5.42 -5.73
CA TYR A 972 16.38 -6.46 -4.78
C TYR A 972 15.55 -7.75 -4.94
N LEU A 973 14.22 -7.62 -4.84
CA LEU A 973 13.31 -8.76 -4.89
C LEU A 973 13.37 -9.50 -6.23
N SER A 974 13.61 -8.79 -7.34
CA SER A 974 13.78 -9.44 -8.64
C SER A 974 14.95 -10.42 -8.67
N GLN A 975 16.05 -10.09 -7.98
CA GLN A 975 17.22 -10.96 -7.87
C GLN A 975 16.94 -12.15 -6.94
N VAL A 976 16.32 -11.88 -5.79
CA VAL A 976 15.91 -12.93 -4.85
C VAL A 976 15.00 -13.96 -5.50
N ILE A 977 13.98 -13.50 -6.22
CA ILE A 977 13.01 -14.38 -6.88
C ILE A 977 13.69 -15.19 -7.97
N HIS A 978 14.66 -14.62 -8.67
CA HIS A 978 15.46 -15.37 -9.64
C HIS A 978 16.20 -16.53 -8.97
N LYS A 979 16.92 -16.28 -7.86
CA LYS A 979 17.63 -17.32 -7.10
C LYS A 979 16.70 -18.39 -6.55
N ILE A 980 15.57 -18.00 -5.95
CA ILE A 980 14.57 -18.96 -5.46
C ILE A 980 14.00 -19.79 -6.60
N SER A 981 13.70 -19.18 -7.75
CA SER A 981 13.19 -19.90 -8.91
C SER A 981 14.21 -20.91 -9.45
N GLU A 982 15.51 -20.57 -9.46
CA GLU A 982 16.58 -21.51 -9.83
C GLU A 982 16.64 -22.69 -8.85
N LEU A 983 16.55 -22.43 -7.54
CA LEU A 983 16.56 -23.48 -6.52
C LEU A 983 15.34 -24.41 -6.59
N ILE A 984 14.14 -23.85 -6.84
CA ILE A 984 12.92 -24.66 -7.04
C ILE A 984 13.14 -25.69 -8.15
N ILE A 985 13.70 -25.26 -9.28
CA ILE A 985 13.95 -26.15 -10.43
C ILE A 985 15.14 -27.10 -10.16
N LYS A 986 16.21 -26.61 -9.53
CA LYS A 986 17.41 -27.40 -9.20
C LYS A 986 17.11 -28.57 -8.26
N TYR A 987 16.29 -28.35 -7.24
CA TYR A 987 16.02 -29.30 -6.16
C TYR A 987 14.61 -29.93 -6.21
N ASN A 988 13.85 -29.69 -7.28
CA ASN A 988 12.43 -30.07 -7.36
C ASN A 988 11.63 -29.60 -6.14
N ALA A 989 11.94 -28.41 -5.61
CA ALA A 989 11.56 -28.03 -4.26
C ALA A 989 10.22 -27.32 -4.15
N ILE A 990 9.52 -27.52 -3.04
CA ILE A 990 8.43 -26.64 -2.58
C ILE A 990 8.99 -25.52 -1.71
N VAL A 991 8.24 -24.44 -1.53
CA VAL A 991 8.66 -23.29 -0.70
C VAL A 991 7.76 -23.15 0.51
N ALA A 992 8.35 -23.11 1.69
CA ALA A 992 7.68 -22.84 2.96
C ALA A 992 7.93 -21.38 3.39
N LEU A 993 6.83 -20.65 3.60
CA LEU A 993 6.79 -19.27 4.01
C LEU A 993 6.03 -19.13 5.33
N GLU A 994 6.41 -18.15 6.15
CA GLU A 994 5.65 -17.84 7.37
C GLU A 994 4.24 -17.30 7.08
N ASP A 995 3.26 -17.76 7.83
CA ASP A 995 1.90 -17.22 7.87
C ASP A 995 1.84 -16.01 8.80
N LEU A 996 2.26 -14.86 8.29
CA LEU A 996 2.33 -13.63 9.08
C LEU A 996 0.93 -13.02 9.25
N ASN A 997 0.51 -12.85 10.51
CA ASN A 997 -0.77 -12.20 10.79
C ASN A 997 -0.74 -10.71 10.37
N THR A 998 -1.91 -10.17 10.04
CA THR A 998 -2.05 -8.79 9.53
C THR A 998 -1.63 -7.72 10.54
N GLY A 999 -1.78 -8.00 11.85
CA GLY A 999 -1.33 -7.12 12.93
C GLY A 999 0.19 -6.96 12.98
N PHE A 1000 0.93 -8.06 12.83
CA PHE A 1000 2.38 -8.09 12.76
C PHE A 1000 2.89 -7.32 11.54
N MET A 1001 2.30 -7.57 10.37
CA MET A 1001 2.64 -6.84 9.14
C MET A 1001 2.40 -5.32 9.30
N ARG A 1002 1.28 -4.90 9.90
CA ARG A 1002 0.99 -3.49 10.19
C ARG A 1002 2.00 -2.87 11.17
N GLY A 1003 2.39 -3.59 12.22
CA GLY A 1003 3.42 -3.14 13.15
C GLY A 1003 4.76 -2.85 12.47
N ARG A 1004 5.10 -3.62 11.43
CA ARG A 1004 6.33 -3.50 10.64
C ARG A 1004 6.23 -2.54 9.45
N GLN A 1005 5.06 -1.98 9.13
CA GLN A 1005 4.95 -0.93 8.09
C GLN A 1005 5.75 0.33 8.43
N LYS A 1006 6.04 0.54 9.71
CA LYS A 1006 6.91 1.64 10.18
C LYS A 1006 8.38 1.47 9.77
N VAL A 1007 8.80 0.24 9.46
CA VAL A 1007 10.15 -0.06 8.97
C VAL A 1007 10.11 0.00 7.45
N GLU A 1008 10.64 1.08 6.89
CA GLU A 1008 10.51 1.36 5.46
C GLU A 1008 11.37 0.45 4.60
N SER A 1009 12.35 -0.26 5.15
CA SER A 1009 13.11 -1.30 4.45
C SER A 1009 12.35 -2.62 4.29
N SER A 1010 11.23 -2.83 4.99
CA SER A 1010 10.47 -4.10 4.96
C SER A 1010 9.97 -4.49 3.55
N VAL A 1011 10.19 -5.75 3.15
CA VAL A 1011 9.88 -6.27 1.79
C VAL A 1011 8.79 -7.34 1.76
N TYR A 1012 8.21 -7.70 2.91
CA TYR A 1012 7.49 -8.98 3.11
C TYR A 1012 6.33 -9.25 2.14
N GLN A 1013 5.30 -8.40 2.11
CA GLN A 1013 4.13 -8.65 1.26
C GLN A 1013 4.46 -8.55 -0.23
N LYS A 1014 5.44 -7.71 -0.58
CA LYS A 1014 5.86 -7.48 -1.96
C LYS A 1014 6.65 -8.66 -2.50
N PHE A 1015 7.49 -9.27 -1.66
CA PHE A 1015 8.22 -10.49 -1.95
C PHE A 1015 7.25 -11.62 -2.34
N GLU A 1016 6.25 -11.91 -1.49
CA GLU A 1016 5.26 -12.96 -1.76
C GLU A 1016 4.53 -12.73 -3.08
N LYS A 1017 4.03 -11.50 -3.31
CA LYS A 1017 3.33 -11.17 -4.55
C LYS A 1017 4.20 -11.40 -5.78
N MET A 1018 5.43 -10.88 -5.77
CA MET A 1018 6.33 -11.00 -6.92
C MET A 1018 6.79 -12.45 -7.16
N LEU A 1019 6.95 -13.24 -6.09
CA LEU A 1019 7.26 -14.68 -6.20
C LEU A 1019 6.07 -15.42 -6.84
N ILE A 1020 4.84 -15.21 -6.36
CA ILE A 1020 3.64 -15.79 -6.96
C ILE A 1020 3.51 -15.37 -8.43
N ASP A 1021 3.61 -14.08 -8.73
CA ASP A 1021 3.49 -13.55 -10.10
C ASP A 1021 4.54 -14.16 -11.06
N LYS A 1022 5.74 -14.47 -10.55
CA LYS A 1022 6.79 -15.14 -11.33
C LYS A 1022 6.50 -16.62 -11.50
N LEU A 1023 6.02 -17.32 -10.47
CA LEU A 1023 5.69 -18.74 -10.52
C LEU A 1023 4.37 -19.04 -11.25
N ASN A 1024 3.51 -18.05 -11.45
CA ASN A 1024 2.35 -18.10 -12.34
C ASN A 1024 2.79 -18.34 -13.79
N TYR A 1025 3.98 -17.85 -14.18
CA TYR A 1025 4.59 -18.09 -15.49
C TYR A 1025 6.13 -18.01 -15.42
N LEU A 1026 6.77 -19.13 -15.09
CA LEU A 1026 8.22 -19.25 -14.95
C LEU A 1026 8.82 -19.82 -16.25
N ALA A 1027 9.35 -18.92 -17.06
CA ALA A 1027 10.17 -19.25 -18.22
C ALA A 1027 11.65 -18.93 -17.97
N ASP A 1028 12.53 -19.85 -18.38
CA ASP A 1028 13.97 -19.65 -18.49
C ASP A 1028 14.31 -19.18 -19.91
N LYS A 1029 14.91 -18.00 -20.00
CA LYS A 1029 15.31 -17.37 -21.27
C LYS A 1029 16.54 -18.00 -21.93
N LYS A 1030 17.26 -18.89 -21.22
CA LYS A 1030 18.42 -19.61 -21.75
C LYS A 1030 18.05 -20.95 -22.41
N LYS A 1031 16.86 -21.48 -22.12
CA LYS A 1031 16.35 -22.73 -22.70
C LYS A 1031 15.81 -22.56 -24.12
N GLN A 1032 15.77 -23.66 -24.87
CA GLN A 1032 15.10 -23.68 -26.16
C GLN A 1032 13.58 -23.47 -26.00
N PRO A 1033 12.89 -22.81 -26.95
CA PRO A 1033 11.49 -22.42 -26.76
C PRO A 1033 10.53 -23.56 -26.40
N GLU A 1034 10.68 -24.74 -27.02
CA GLU A 1034 9.80 -25.90 -26.84
C GLU A 1034 10.23 -26.82 -25.70
N GLU A 1035 11.40 -26.60 -25.11
CA GLU A 1035 11.85 -27.37 -23.95
C GLU A 1035 10.96 -27.06 -22.72
N ILE A 1036 10.85 -28.01 -21.79
CA ILE A 1036 10.15 -27.79 -20.52
C ILE A 1036 10.86 -26.67 -19.74
N GLY A 1037 10.10 -25.63 -19.37
CA GLY A 1037 10.63 -24.41 -18.77
C GLY A 1037 11.09 -23.36 -19.79
N GLY A 1038 11.11 -23.70 -21.08
CA GLY A 1038 11.27 -22.75 -22.18
C GLY A 1038 10.01 -21.90 -22.39
N ILE A 1039 10.10 -20.90 -23.26
CA ILE A 1039 9.03 -19.91 -23.42
C ILE A 1039 7.69 -20.48 -23.96
N LEU A 1040 7.66 -21.56 -24.75
CA LEU A 1040 6.41 -22.18 -25.19
C LEU A 1040 5.85 -23.22 -24.20
N ASN A 1041 6.64 -23.62 -23.21
CA ASN A 1041 6.31 -24.63 -22.20
C ASN A 1041 6.78 -24.19 -20.80
N ALA A 1042 6.47 -22.94 -20.47
CA ALA A 1042 6.84 -22.33 -19.19
C ALA A 1042 6.10 -23.01 -18.02
N TYR A 1043 6.75 -23.06 -16.87
CA TYR A 1043 6.16 -23.64 -15.65
C TYR A 1043 5.07 -22.73 -15.06
N GLN A 1044 4.04 -23.36 -14.49
CA GLN A 1044 2.99 -22.74 -13.69
C GLN A 1044 2.91 -23.45 -12.34
N LEU A 1045 3.67 -22.95 -11.36
CA LEU A 1045 3.91 -23.62 -10.07
C LEU A 1045 3.06 -23.04 -8.93
N THR A 1046 2.18 -22.09 -9.22
CA THR A 1046 1.28 -21.46 -8.24
C THR A 1046 -0.12 -21.34 -8.82
N ASN A 1047 -1.13 -21.16 -7.97
CA ASN A 1047 -2.48 -20.83 -8.43
C ASN A 1047 -2.47 -19.45 -9.08
N LYS A 1048 -3.40 -19.21 -9.99
CA LYS A 1048 -3.60 -17.88 -10.56
C LYS A 1048 -3.90 -16.88 -9.43
N PHE A 1049 -3.09 -15.83 -9.33
CA PHE A 1049 -3.23 -14.86 -8.24
C PHE A 1049 -4.46 -13.96 -8.43
N ASP A 1050 -5.34 -13.95 -7.43
CA ASP A 1050 -6.49 -13.02 -7.35
C ASP A 1050 -6.23 -11.98 -6.25
N SER A 1051 -6.21 -12.41 -4.99
CA SER A 1051 -5.85 -11.56 -3.85
C SER A 1051 -5.30 -12.38 -2.68
N PHE A 1052 -4.58 -11.71 -1.78
CA PHE A 1052 -4.12 -12.32 -0.53
C PHE A 1052 -5.27 -12.77 0.37
N GLN A 1053 -6.45 -12.13 0.29
CA GLN A 1053 -7.62 -12.48 1.12
C GLN A 1053 -8.22 -13.83 0.74
N LYS A 1054 -8.21 -14.16 -0.56
CA LYS A 1054 -8.72 -15.44 -1.09
C LYS A 1054 -7.65 -16.54 -1.07
N MET A 1055 -6.42 -16.22 -0.69
CA MET A 1055 -5.34 -17.18 -0.62
C MET A 1055 -5.46 -18.00 0.67
N GLY A 1056 -5.48 -19.33 0.54
CA GLY A 1056 -5.42 -20.25 1.67
C GLY A 1056 -3.99 -20.43 2.19
N LYS A 1057 -3.75 -21.53 2.91
CA LYS A 1057 -2.41 -21.91 3.38
C LYS A 1057 -1.53 -22.56 2.31
N GLN A 1058 -2.03 -22.70 1.09
CA GLN A 1058 -1.32 -23.27 -0.05
C GLN A 1058 -1.69 -22.54 -1.35
N SER A 1059 -0.67 -22.23 -2.16
CA SER A 1059 -0.83 -21.82 -3.56
C SER A 1059 0.19 -22.57 -4.42
N GLY A 1060 -0.23 -23.68 -5.02
CA GLY A 1060 0.64 -24.62 -5.72
C GLY A 1060 1.81 -25.07 -4.85
N PHE A 1061 3.03 -24.71 -5.26
CA PHE A 1061 4.31 -25.03 -4.61
C PHE A 1061 4.62 -24.15 -3.39
N LEU A 1062 3.80 -23.16 -3.08
CA LEU A 1062 3.99 -22.28 -1.93
C LEU A 1062 3.08 -22.71 -0.77
N TYR A 1063 3.67 -22.90 0.41
CA TYR A 1063 2.98 -23.26 1.64
C TYR A 1063 3.21 -22.19 2.72
N TYR A 1064 2.14 -21.85 3.45
CA TYR A 1064 2.17 -20.86 4.53
C TYR A 1064 1.99 -21.54 5.87
N VAL A 1065 3.03 -21.51 6.71
CA VAL A 1065 3.09 -22.22 8.00
C VAL A 1065 3.14 -21.25 9.18
N PRO A 1066 2.53 -21.57 10.33
CA PRO A 1066 2.59 -20.71 11.51
C PRO A 1066 4.05 -20.42 11.93
N ALA A 1067 4.38 -19.15 12.18
CA ALA A 1067 5.71 -18.73 12.63
C ALA A 1067 5.99 -19.02 14.13
N TRP A 1068 5.13 -19.77 14.80
CA TRP A 1068 5.27 -20.04 16.22
C TRP A 1068 6.46 -20.98 16.47
N ASN A 1069 7.39 -20.56 17.33
CA ASN A 1069 8.59 -21.31 17.71
C ASN A 1069 9.52 -21.73 16.55
N THR A 1070 9.56 -20.97 15.45
CA THR A 1070 10.50 -21.22 14.34
C THR A 1070 11.89 -20.64 14.59
N SER A 1071 11.99 -19.53 15.35
CA SER A 1071 13.26 -18.83 15.62
C SER A 1071 13.82 -19.05 17.04
N LYS A 1072 12.96 -19.28 18.03
CA LYS A 1072 13.35 -19.44 19.46
C LYS A 1072 13.17 -20.89 19.89
N ILE A 1073 13.86 -21.78 19.20
CA ILE A 1073 13.86 -23.23 19.42
C ILE A 1073 15.27 -23.76 19.28
N ASP A 1074 15.61 -24.81 20.01
CA ASP A 1074 16.87 -25.54 19.82
C ASP A 1074 16.71 -26.47 18.60
N PRO A 1075 17.46 -26.26 17.51
CA PRO A 1075 17.32 -27.08 16.31
C PRO A 1075 17.72 -28.55 16.52
N VAL A 1076 18.49 -28.88 17.57
CA VAL A 1076 18.95 -30.26 17.84
C VAL A 1076 17.95 -31.01 18.70
N THR A 1077 17.43 -30.38 19.76
CA THR A 1077 16.57 -31.05 20.74
C THR A 1077 15.09 -30.74 20.60
N GLY A 1078 14.72 -29.65 19.93
CA GLY A 1078 13.36 -29.14 19.87
C GLY A 1078 12.93 -28.35 21.12
N PHE A 1079 13.84 -28.03 22.04
CA PHE A 1079 13.52 -27.26 23.24
C PHE A 1079 13.00 -25.85 22.91
N VAL A 1080 11.92 -25.46 23.57
CA VAL A 1080 11.32 -24.11 23.52
C VAL A 1080 11.05 -23.61 24.92
N ASN A 1081 11.16 -22.31 25.18
CA ASN A 1081 10.80 -21.73 26.47
C ASN A 1081 9.28 -21.53 26.59
N LEU A 1082 8.61 -22.27 27.48
CA LEU A 1082 7.19 -22.12 27.81
C LEU A 1082 6.95 -21.64 29.25
N LEU A 1083 8.01 -21.27 29.98
CA LEU A 1083 7.94 -20.79 31.36
C LEU A 1083 7.61 -19.28 31.41
N ASP A 1084 6.77 -18.87 32.37
CA ASP A 1084 6.52 -17.45 32.67
C ASP A 1084 7.53 -16.96 33.72
N THR A 1085 8.56 -16.24 33.25
CA THR A 1085 9.67 -15.74 34.10
C THR A 1085 9.43 -14.33 34.65
N ARG A 1086 8.17 -13.87 34.69
CA ARG A 1086 7.83 -12.56 35.26
C ARG A 1086 7.61 -12.67 36.76
N TYR A 1087 8.37 -11.90 37.53
CA TYR A 1087 8.10 -11.73 38.95
C TYR A 1087 6.80 -10.95 39.15
N GLU A 1088 5.87 -11.52 39.92
CA GLU A 1088 4.64 -10.84 40.35
C GLU A 1088 4.73 -10.46 41.83
N ASN A 1089 4.84 -11.46 42.69
CA ASN A 1089 4.99 -11.33 44.13
C ASN A 1089 5.75 -12.54 44.70
N ARG A 1090 6.09 -12.48 45.98
CA ARG A 1090 6.88 -13.50 46.68
C ARG A 1090 6.21 -14.87 46.70
N GLU A 1091 4.92 -14.94 47.02
CA GLU A 1091 4.18 -16.21 47.11
C GLU A 1091 4.16 -16.94 45.77
N LYS A 1092 3.87 -16.22 44.69
CA LYS A 1092 3.91 -16.76 43.33
C LYS A 1092 5.31 -17.15 42.89
N ALA A 1093 6.35 -16.40 43.33
CA ALA A 1093 7.74 -16.75 43.06
C ALA A 1093 8.12 -18.08 43.72
N LYS A 1094 7.82 -18.24 45.03
CA LYS A 1094 8.05 -19.50 45.75
C LYS A 1094 7.28 -20.66 45.11
N LEU A 1095 6.02 -20.45 44.77
CA LEU A 1095 5.19 -21.45 44.07
C LEU A 1095 5.75 -21.83 42.68
N PHE A 1096 6.37 -20.88 41.96
CA PHE A 1096 7.01 -21.16 40.68
C PHE A 1096 8.24 -22.06 40.85
N PHE A 1097 9.15 -21.70 41.77
CA PHE A 1097 10.38 -22.47 42.00
C PHE A 1097 10.13 -23.82 42.69
N SER A 1098 9.05 -23.96 43.47
CA SER A 1098 8.67 -25.23 44.10
C SER A 1098 8.29 -26.32 43.09
N LYS A 1099 7.98 -25.96 41.84
CA LYS A 1099 7.58 -26.87 40.76
C LYS A 1099 8.75 -27.48 40.00
N PHE A 1100 9.98 -27.00 40.20
CA PHE A 1100 11.18 -27.65 39.67
C PHE A 1100 11.43 -28.96 40.43
N ASP A 1101 11.97 -29.96 39.76
CA ASP A 1101 12.28 -31.24 40.38
C ASP A 1101 13.57 -31.10 41.21
N ILE A 1102 14.64 -30.59 40.58
CA ILE A 1102 15.94 -30.38 41.20
C ILE A 1102 16.54 -29.07 40.67
N VAL A 1103 17.16 -28.29 41.55
CA VAL A 1103 18.03 -27.17 41.17
C VAL A 1103 19.37 -27.39 41.86
N ARG A 1104 20.47 -27.54 41.12
CA ARG A 1104 21.77 -27.85 41.73
C ARG A 1104 22.94 -27.25 40.96
N TYR A 1105 24.06 -27.08 41.63
CA TYR A 1105 25.34 -26.90 40.97
C TYR A 1105 25.94 -28.27 40.64
N ASN A 1106 26.43 -28.46 39.41
CA ASN A 1106 27.10 -29.70 38.99
C ASN A 1106 28.61 -29.45 38.96
N ASP A 1107 29.32 -29.86 40.02
CA ASP A 1107 30.77 -29.65 40.15
C ASP A 1107 31.58 -30.26 39.00
N ASN A 1108 31.15 -31.43 38.50
CA ASN A 1108 31.85 -32.13 37.41
C ASN A 1108 31.76 -31.38 36.08
N LYS A 1109 30.63 -30.72 35.81
CA LYS A 1109 30.40 -30.00 34.54
C LYS A 1109 30.62 -28.49 34.67
N GLY A 1110 30.71 -27.99 35.90
CA GLY A 1110 30.99 -26.60 36.20
C GLY A 1110 29.83 -25.64 35.98
N TRP A 1111 28.56 -26.07 35.91
CA TRP A 1111 27.38 -25.23 35.70
C TRP A 1111 26.20 -25.62 36.59
N PHE A 1112 25.16 -24.77 36.67
CA PHE A 1112 23.91 -25.11 37.34
C PHE A 1112 22.97 -25.89 36.41
N GLU A 1113 22.24 -26.85 36.98
CA GLU A 1113 21.21 -27.66 36.34
C GLU A 1113 19.84 -27.38 37.00
N PHE A 1114 18.83 -27.10 36.18
CA PHE A 1114 17.43 -26.96 36.59
C PHE A 1114 16.61 -28.06 35.91
N ASP A 1115 16.32 -29.13 36.64
CA ASP A 1115 15.50 -30.24 36.18
C ASP A 1115 14.02 -29.93 36.42
N PHE A 1116 13.19 -30.11 35.40
CA PHE A 1116 11.75 -29.85 35.51
C PHE A 1116 10.91 -30.64 34.50
N ASP A 1117 9.64 -30.84 34.86
CA ASP A 1117 8.58 -31.29 33.97
C ASP A 1117 7.63 -30.13 33.63
N TYR A 1118 7.46 -29.83 32.33
CA TYR A 1118 6.54 -28.79 31.87
C TYR A 1118 5.10 -28.97 32.37
N SER A 1119 4.66 -30.21 32.61
CA SER A 1119 3.30 -30.53 33.08
C SER A 1119 2.99 -29.86 34.42
N ASN A 1120 4.01 -29.57 35.23
CA ASN A 1120 3.87 -28.86 36.51
C ASN A 1120 3.66 -27.34 36.32
N PHE A 1121 4.01 -26.80 35.15
CA PHE A 1121 4.00 -25.36 34.86
C PHE A 1121 2.89 -24.96 33.89
N THR A 1122 2.66 -25.75 32.83
CA THR A 1122 1.77 -25.36 31.74
C THR A 1122 1.26 -26.57 30.95
N THR A 1123 0.03 -26.49 30.47
CA THR A 1123 -0.55 -27.46 29.54
C THR A 1123 -0.07 -27.27 28.10
N LYS A 1124 0.68 -26.20 27.80
CA LYS A 1124 1.15 -25.88 26.43
C LYS A 1124 2.13 -26.91 25.85
N ALA A 1125 2.75 -27.75 26.69
CA ALA A 1125 3.69 -28.78 26.27
C ALA A 1125 3.04 -30.16 26.05
N GLU A 1126 1.72 -30.27 26.21
CA GLU A 1126 0.97 -31.51 26.04
C GLU A 1126 1.22 -32.14 24.66
N GLY A 1127 1.50 -33.44 24.62
CA GLY A 1127 1.85 -34.16 23.39
C GLY A 1127 3.30 -33.99 22.92
N THR A 1128 4.16 -33.33 23.71
CA THR A 1128 5.60 -33.14 23.42
C THR A 1128 6.48 -33.70 24.54
N ARG A 1129 7.81 -33.60 24.41
CA ARG A 1129 8.74 -33.90 25.52
C ARG A 1129 8.54 -32.87 26.64
N THR A 1130 8.19 -33.33 27.83
CA THR A 1130 7.91 -32.44 28.98
C THR A 1130 9.07 -32.32 29.96
N GLN A 1131 9.93 -33.35 30.06
CA GLN A 1131 11.08 -33.36 30.97
C GLN A 1131 12.35 -32.77 30.33
N TRP A 1132 12.91 -31.77 31.00
CA TRP A 1132 14.05 -30.99 30.54
C TRP A 1132 14.99 -30.64 31.68
N THR A 1133 16.28 -30.50 31.34
CA THR A 1133 17.32 -29.95 32.21
C THR A 1133 17.83 -28.66 31.59
N LEU A 1134 17.58 -27.51 32.21
CA LEU A 1134 18.21 -26.25 31.80
C LEU A 1134 19.61 -26.20 32.37
N THR A 1135 20.56 -25.71 31.58
CA THR A 1135 21.94 -25.49 32.05
C THR A 1135 22.31 -24.02 31.94
N THR A 1136 23.10 -23.52 32.88
CA THR A 1136 23.65 -22.15 32.85
C THR A 1136 24.91 -22.05 31.99
N SER A 1137 25.10 -23.00 31.06
CA SER A 1137 26.27 -23.05 30.19
C SER A 1137 26.22 -21.99 29.09
N GLY A 1138 27.36 -21.37 28.83
CA GLY A 1138 27.56 -20.35 27.81
C GLY A 1138 27.14 -18.94 28.22
N LYS A 1139 27.53 -17.97 27.38
CA LYS A 1139 27.26 -16.55 27.60
C LYS A 1139 25.92 -16.11 27.04
N ARG A 1140 25.41 -14.96 27.49
CA ARG A 1140 24.18 -14.32 27.01
C ARG A 1140 24.39 -12.82 26.79
N ILE A 1141 23.52 -12.21 25.98
CA ILE A 1141 23.51 -10.76 25.78
C ILE A 1141 22.33 -10.16 26.57
N MET A 1142 22.65 -9.42 27.62
CA MET A 1142 21.67 -8.66 28.38
C MET A 1142 21.54 -7.25 27.77
N THR A 1143 20.31 -6.85 27.46
CA THR A 1143 20.01 -5.52 26.91
C THR A 1143 19.18 -4.73 27.90
N PHE A 1144 19.64 -3.53 28.26
CA PHE A 1144 19.00 -2.66 29.27
C PHE A 1144 19.15 -1.18 28.89
N ARG A 1145 18.42 -0.30 29.59
CA ARG A 1145 18.55 1.15 29.40
C ARG A 1145 19.58 1.71 30.37
N ASP A 1146 20.60 2.37 29.86
CA ASP A 1146 21.66 2.97 30.68
C ASP A 1146 21.31 4.42 31.05
N GLU A 1147 21.07 4.68 32.34
CA GLU A 1147 20.78 6.01 32.85
C GLU A 1147 21.92 7.01 32.57
N LYS A 1148 23.18 6.54 32.56
CA LYS A 1148 24.35 7.38 32.26
C LYS A 1148 24.42 7.79 30.79
N GLN A 1149 23.76 7.03 29.90
CA GLN A 1149 23.63 7.33 28.48
C GLN A 1149 22.22 7.78 28.13
N ASN A 1150 21.60 8.58 29.00
CA ASN A 1150 20.26 9.14 28.79
C ASN A 1150 19.19 8.07 28.48
N SER A 1151 19.26 6.94 29.19
CA SER A 1151 18.37 5.78 29.03
C SER A 1151 18.37 5.14 27.63
N GLN A 1152 19.48 5.28 26.88
CA GLN A 1152 19.68 4.54 25.63
C GLN A 1152 19.84 3.04 25.88
N TRP A 1153 19.44 2.23 24.89
CA TRP A 1153 19.59 0.78 24.97
C TRP A 1153 21.06 0.39 24.76
N VAL A 1154 21.62 -0.32 25.74
CA VAL A 1154 22.98 -0.87 25.68
C VAL A 1154 22.94 -2.38 25.86
N SER A 1155 23.93 -3.07 25.28
CA SER A 1155 24.10 -4.52 25.41
C SER A 1155 25.35 -4.86 26.22
N LYS A 1156 25.23 -5.80 27.15
CA LYS A 1156 26.35 -6.36 27.93
C LYS A 1156 26.37 -7.88 27.74
N GLU A 1157 27.56 -8.45 27.50
CA GLU A 1157 27.77 -9.89 27.53
C GLU A 1157 27.85 -10.38 28.99
N VAL A 1158 27.16 -11.48 29.29
CA VAL A 1158 27.00 -12.02 30.64
C VAL A 1158 27.36 -13.50 30.64
N ASP A 1159 28.29 -13.91 31.50
CA ASP A 1159 28.55 -15.31 31.81
C ASP A 1159 27.56 -15.80 32.87
N LEU A 1160 26.60 -16.63 32.47
CA LEU A 1160 25.49 -17.00 33.35
C LEU A 1160 25.97 -17.72 34.60
N THR A 1161 26.86 -18.70 34.45
CA THR A 1161 27.28 -19.51 35.60
C THR A 1161 28.02 -18.66 36.63
N THR A 1162 28.86 -17.74 36.18
CA THR A 1162 29.57 -16.82 37.07
C THR A 1162 28.60 -15.88 37.78
N GLU A 1163 27.63 -15.30 37.07
CA GLU A 1163 26.61 -14.44 37.68
C GLU A 1163 25.72 -15.21 38.66
N PHE A 1164 25.33 -16.45 38.37
CA PHE A 1164 24.57 -17.28 39.32
C PHE A 1164 25.37 -17.58 40.59
N LYS A 1165 26.69 -17.85 40.48
CA LYS A 1165 27.56 -18.04 41.65
C LYS A 1165 27.65 -16.78 42.50
N ASN A 1166 27.91 -15.63 41.89
CA ASN A 1166 27.98 -14.34 42.59
C ASN A 1166 26.63 -14.03 43.25
N PHE A 1167 25.54 -14.18 42.50
CA PHE A 1167 24.19 -13.94 42.99
C PHE A 1167 23.84 -14.83 44.18
N PHE A 1168 24.11 -16.15 44.14
CA PHE A 1168 23.83 -17.01 45.29
C PHE A 1168 24.74 -16.73 46.49
N ALA A 1169 26.02 -16.39 46.25
CA ALA A 1169 26.94 -15.99 47.31
C ALA A 1169 26.49 -14.70 48.03
N ASP A 1170 26.05 -13.69 47.28
CA ASP A 1170 25.57 -12.40 47.82
C ASP A 1170 24.36 -12.56 48.75
N TYR A 1171 23.56 -13.61 48.57
CA TYR A 1171 22.39 -13.93 49.38
C TYR A 1171 22.61 -15.10 50.36
N GLY A 1172 23.85 -15.58 50.50
CA GLY A 1172 24.23 -16.63 51.45
C GLY A 1172 23.60 -17.99 51.18
N VAL A 1173 23.32 -18.33 49.92
CA VAL A 1173 22.76 -19.63 49.52
C VAL A 1173 23.88 -20.67 49.38
N ASP A 1174 23.78 -21.78 50.12
CA ASP A 1174 24.74 -22.89 50.04
C ASP A 1174 24.58 -23.66 48.72
N MET A 1175 25.67 -23.77 47.96
CA MET A 1175 25.70 -24.41 46.64
C MET A 1175 26.02 -25.92 46.68
N GLY A 1176 26.32 -26.49 47.85
CA GLY A 1176 26.65 -27.92 48.02
C GLY A 1176 25.45 -28.88 48.02
N CYS A 1177 24.23 -28.37 47.95
CA CYS A 1177 22.99 -29.15 48.10
C CYS A 1177 21.97 -28.89 46.96
N ASN A 1178 20.77 -29.46 47.08
CA ASN A 1178 19.66 -29.09 46.20
C ASN A 1178 19.19 -27.66 46.56
N LEU A 1179 19.55 -26.71 45.71
CA LEU A 1179 19.27 -25.29 45.84
C LEU A 1179 17.78 -24.96 45.91
N LYS A 1180 16.90 -25.87 45.51
CA LYS A 1180 15.45 -25.66 45.54
C LYS A 1180 14.97 -25.26 46.94
N ASP A 1181 15.39 -25.99 47.97
CA ASP A 1181 14.91 -25.74 49.34
C ASP A 1181 15.47 -24.43 49.89
N GLU A 1182 16.76 -24.14 49.63
CA GLU A 1182 17.40 -22.87 49.97
C GLU A 1182 16.71 -21.67 49.28
N ILE A 1183 16.38 -21.79 47.99
CA ILE A 1183 15.64 -20.76 47.24
C ILE A 1183 14.26 -20.50 47.87
N LEU A 1184 13.57 -21.53 48.37
CA LEU A 1184 12.24 -21.40 48.99
C LEU A 1184 12.30 -20.77 50.39
N GLN A 1185 13.43 -20.88 51.09
CA GLN A 1185 13.67 -20.24 52.39
C GLN A 1185 13.95 -18.74 52.28
N GLN A 1186 14.35 -18.25 51.10
CA GLN A 1186 14.61 -16.82 50.89
C GLN A 1186 13.34 -15.97 51.00
N ASP A 1187 13.49 -14.77 51.58
CA ASP A 1187 12.38 -13.83 51.82
C ASP A 1187 12.60 -12.45 51.20
N SER A 1188 13.70 -12.18 50.51
CA SER A 1188 13.88 -10.91 49.81
C SER A 1188 13.09 -10.86 48.49
N SER A 1189 12.34 -9.78 48.25
CA SER A 1189 11.73 -9.54 46.93
C SER A 1189 12.77 -9.30 45.85
N GLU A 1190 13.90 -8.71 46.21
CA GLU A 1190 15.03 -8.38 45.34
C GLU A 1190 15.73 -9.67 44.90
N PHE A 1191 15.87 -10.64 45.81
CA PHE A 1191 16.36 -11.98 45.47
C PHE A 1191 15.50 -12.62 44.38
N PHE A 1192 14.18 -12.76 44.57
CA PHE A 1192 13.33 -13.39 43.55
C PHE A 1192 13.30 -12.62 42.23
N LYS A 1193 13.31 -11.28 42.25
CA LYS A 1193 13.44 -10.46 41.03
C LYS A 1193 14.75 -10.74 40.30
N GLY A 1194 15.87 -10.82 41.01
CA GLY A 1194 17.19 -11.14 40.48
C GLY A 1194 17.25 -12.55 39.88
N LEU A 1195 16.76 -13.55 40.61
CA LEU A 1195 16.75 -14.94 40.19
C LEU A 1195 15.88 -15.17 38.94
N PHE A 1196 14.69 -14.57 38.88
CA PHE A 1196 13.86 -14.57 37.65
C PHE A 1196 14.57 -13.88 36.48
N GLY A 1197 15.31 -12.79 36.75
CA GLY A 1197 16.13 -12.10 35.75
C GLY A 1197 17.20 -13.02 35.15
N LEU A 1198 17.94 -13.74 35.99
CA LEU A 1198 18.96 -14.69 35.55
C LEU A 1198 18.35 -15.90 34.83
N LEU A 1199 17.26 -16.48 35.35
CA LEU A 1199 16.55 -17.59 34.69
C LEU A 1199 16.00 -17.18 33.31
N LYS A 1200 15.48 -15.95 33.19
CA LYS A 1200 15.05 -15.38 31.91
C LYS A 1200 16.21 -15.29 30.92
N LEU A 1201 17.41 -14.91 31.35
CA LEU A 1201 18.60 -14.91 30.51
C LEU A 1201 19.04 -16.34 30.13
N THR A 1202 18.97 -17.30 31.05
CA THR A 1202 19.24 -18.73 30.75
C THR A 1202 18.37 -19.23 29.61
N LEU A 1203 17.06 -18.93 29.68
CA LEU A 1203 16.05 -19.29 28.67
C LEU A 1203 16.10 -18.40 27.40
N GLN A 1204 16.92 -17.35 27.38
CA GLN A 1204 17.11 -16.48 26.21
C GLN A 1204 18.06 -17.14 25.21
N MET A 1205 17.52 -17.99 24.34
CA MET A 1205 18.31 -18.70 23.33
C MET A 1205 18.78 -17.78 22.20
N ARG A 1206 17.90 -16.88 21.73
CA ARG A 1206 18.24 -15.88 20.70
C ARG A 1206 18.92 -14.69 21.37
N ASN A 1207 20.19 -14.46 21.04
CA ASN A 1207 21.00 -13.38 21.58
C ASN A 1207 21.43 -12.42 20.46
N SER A 1208 21.14 -11.13 20.67
CA SER A 1208 21.46 -10.08 19.70
C SER A 1208 21.96 -8.84 20.41
N ILE A 1209 23.01 -8.21 19.87
CA ILE A 1209 23.48 -6.89 20.30
C ILE A 1209 22.56 -5.83 19.68
N THR A 1210 22.09 -4.89 20.50
CA THR A 1210 21.42 -3.66 20.07
C THR A 1210 22.45 -2.56 19.86
N GLY A 1211 22.38 -1.86 18.73
CA GLY A 1211 23.35 -0.87 18.27
C GLY A 1211 23.49 -0.97 16.78
#